data_AF-A0A813TGR8-F1
#
_entry.id   AF-A0A813TGR8-F1
#
_cell.length_a   1.000
_cell.length_b   1.000
_cell.length_c   1.000
_cell.angle_alpha   90.00
_cell.angle_beta   90.00
_cell.angle_gamma   90.00
#
_symmetry.space_group_name_H-M   'P 1'
#
loop_
_entity.id
_entity.type
_entity.pdbx_description
1 polymer ?
#
loop_
_entity_poly.entity_id
_entity_poly.type
_entity_poly.pdbx_seq_one_letter_code
_entity_poly.pdbx_strand_id
1 'polypeptide(L)'
;MAENNIDEFNLLRSILRSDDHLQIRPSGDFNQIYLKLDYDICISFLYDSLNSSTKSLIINNVNDLHISKLTHKNSLTNEQWINIRDYFNKLVQQSNSNTSLYSIIQLIQEYILQISNKNVKPNEKISISTTSRLKEDASTQIGKFRGADLIFNRIAYDTTIDRSQVLIGYEDRFTGIHEIKFNDFKKVHEDDYGIPMHRIRYYKLNGSIVWDRNKKFDILTGSEIHNETTIYIKQELNLVEGMYRYDQSIQQWILCPHISLASDNLKNPSIDNMFIPERCQFLTWNILFDYYQSEFIYTNQRYEEILKTLKSFLPDIICLQEVTIKFLNLLLDETWLKENNYYIIIMGTILDNKQKQSYGQLMLMKNFLPRAFSICPLDISEDVTNVTIDLVNLHLHSNHTFNANEKRCQLLEYFFKTMNTQNYMLIGDFNFGDYDIKEQNILQRHQHQIHDLWKDIYDLDENSGYTFDPSRNICAQITSDFQLSLRLDRYLLHKLHNLSYSIEHLNIVGLETISIDPINKKHINQSDHYALQLIINFRIRPITHRSALVLLPPMNIWPLIESFREKFDPLFNQWPPHINLFWPFFDLIDTEDDEENILLPLRLLFAQYKSFDIEINEIDSFKENHISFMKLNQQSTEHVKQLYENIKQLFPQWLFNNENNYNLHMTIAQFDSMKKQNQVKPLLTLTEPIQFPVRYVYILRQTSDDHKTSFHIAYQLPLGSVMEPIGLNPYSNISFELQEFFNKMSLYEDKKSYEQKQEKLNRLSICFEEIFNKNTLHYFTYAFFPYGSFRLGLNGEDLDTVFILSEQKSTNNNNKTNLDQIFLQLRYDSLALNQHIINLLTSQINNDLNNEIIDCRNIQAVYPIISILFHDQTRVEIFVQINEKSILNEQYQDETYLLSNFHEPIHGVHDTERLITYVRSPPMFQHLLIFIRTWAQNVGLYGQVYGYLCGYSWAILCACICHRFLPLNSFHFSIEEFFILVEKFFSTYSHFNWSSESVCLYSKNYYSDQSSIDNRGSMHILCPSPPYINTSRSTIDSTCYLIIQGFQRVHKIIEKKLKYEDTLKEILQLSNHFPDKTIQSILQLTLSGKTISELNQWIGYMKSRLAHFLNGCQVECNLFVQTQNNIEIRKQNLERFYSIGFQLNEQILSRHRQFYYCLNTFLEQFTICSFRSETMKISYKLMSIHDWNRERMKT
;
A
#
# COMPACT_ATOMS: atom_id res chain seq x y z
N MET A 1 21.61 -18.71 17.28
CA MET A 1 20.95 -20.03 17.42
C MET A 1 19.55 -20.01 16.82
N ALA A 2 18.70 -19.01 17.11
CA ALA A 2 17.38 -18.88 16.47
C ALA A 2 17.44 -18.65 14.94
N GLU A 3 18.36 -17.83 14.43
CA GLU A 3 18.52 -17.58 12.96
C GLU A 3 18.90 -18.85 12.18
N ASN A 4 19.88 -19.64 12.64
CA ASN A 4 20.25 -20.91 12.00
C ASN A 4 19.09 -21.92 11.99
N ASN A 5 18.24 -21.92 13.02
CA ASN A 5 17.11 -22.84 13.12
C ASN A 5 15.96 -22.47 12.15
N ILE A 6 15.84 -21.20 11.75
CA ILE A 6 14.80 -20.72 10.81
C ILE A 6 15.13 -21.14 9.36
N ASP A 7 16.37 -21.00 8.93
CA ASP A 7 16.81 -21.41 7.60
C ASP A 7 16.70 -22.93 7.39
N GLU A 8 17.07 -23.71 8.40
CA GLU A 8 16.93 -25.16 8.35
C GLU A 8 15.46 -25.63 8.43
N PHE A 9 14.58 -24.87 9.11
CA PHE A 9 13.14 -25.14 9.12
C PHE A 9 12.45 -24.80 7.79
N ASN A 10 12.86 -23.71 7.14
CA ASN A 10 12.42 -23.37 5.78
C ASN A 10 12.91 -24.42 4.76
N LEU A 11 14.12 -24.96 4.94
CA LEU A 11 14.62 -26.10 4.18
C LEU A 11 13.74 -27.34 4.41
N LEU A 12 13.36 -27.64 5.64
CA LEU A 12 12.46 -28.77 5.96
C LEU A 12 11.09 -28.65 5.27
N ARG A 13 10.49 -27.45 5.29
CA ARG A 13 9.26 -27.12 4.54
C ARG A 13 9.44 -27.29 3.04
N SER A 14 10.59 -26.88 2.50
CA SER A 14 10.88 -26.99 1.06
C SER A 14 11.04 -28.44 0.59
N ILE A 15 11.64 -29.30 1.42
CA ILE A 15 11.91 -30.71 1.08
C ILE A 15 10.63 -31.55 1.19
N LEU A 16 9.80 -31.31 2.22
CA LEU A 16 8.56 -32.05 2.42
C LEU A 16 7.45 -31.70 1.41
N ARG A 17 7.69 -30.75 0.48
CA ARG A 17 6.77 -30.29 -0.59
C ARG A 17 5.32 -30.33 -0.13
N SER A 18 4.88 -29.31 0.60
CA SER A 18 3.51 -29.22 1.13
C SER A 18 2.47 -29.32 0.00
N ASP A 19 1.99 -30.53 -0.27
CA ASP A 19 0.58 -30.71 -0.61
C ASP A 19 -0.25 -30.11 0.55
N ASP A 20 -1.39 -29.50 0.23
CA ASP A 20 -2.23 -28.61 1.07
C ASP A 20 -2.68 -29.16 2.45
N HIS A 21 -2.22 -30.35 2.85
CA HIS A 21 -2.66 -31.12 4.01
C HIS A 21 -1.63 -31.24 5.16
N LEU A 22 -0.36 -30.86 4.97
CA LEU A 22 0.70 -31.00 5.99
C LEU A 22 1.05 -29.66 6.66
N GLN A 23 0.69 -29.49 7.94
CA GLN A 23 1.12 -28.32 8.73
C GLN A 23 2.34 -28.65 9.58
N ILE A 24 3.43 -27.92 9.37
CA ILE A 24 4.71 -28.07 10.10
C ILE A 24 4.84 -26.91 11.08
N ARG A 25 4.99 -27.21 12.38
CA ARG A 25 5.16 -26.22 13.46
C ARG A 25 6.30 -26.62 14.41
N PRO A 26 7.24 -25.74 14.74
CA PRO A 26 8.21 -26.00 15.79
C PRO A 26 7.58 -25.77 17.17
N SER A 27 8.15 -26.37 18.22
CA SER A 27 7.92 -25.97 19.60
C SER A 27 8.47 -24.56 19.84
N GLY A 28 7.98 -23.86 20.86
CA GLY A 28 8.42 -22.49 21.19
C GLY A 28 9.93 -22.36 21.51
N ASP A 29 10.59 -23.46 21.87
CA ASP A 29 12.03 -23.56 22.10
C ASP A 29 12.81 -24.13 20.88
N PHE A 30 12.13 -24.39 19.76
CA PHE A 30 12.66 -24.97 18.51
C PHE A 30 13.28 -26.39 18.64
N ASN A 31 13.12 -27.06 19.79
CA ASN A 31 13.70 -28.38 20.04
C ASN A 31 12.86 -29.53 19.48
N GLN A 32 11.55 -29.35 19.35
CA GLN A 32 10.62 -30.36 18.83
C GLN A 32 9.90 -29.84 17.59
N ILE A 33 9.68 -30.72 16.61
CA ILE A 33 8.88 -30.43 15.44
C ILE A 33 7.58 -31.22 15.54
N TYR A 34 6.46 -30.53 15.27
CA TYR A 34 5.13 -31.11 15.14
C TYR A 34 4.69 -31.08 13.68
N LEU A 35 4.32 -32.26 13.17
CA LEU A 35 3.72 -32.47 11.87
C LEU A 35 2.26 -32.84 12.05
N LYS A 36 1.35 -31.94 11.68
CA LYS A 36 -0.08 -32.24 11.66
C LYS A 36 -0.44 -32.93 10.34
N LEU A 37 -1.06 -34.10 10.45
CA LEU A 37 -1.64 -34.88 9.37
C LEU A 37 -3.18 -34.72 9.39
N ASP A 38 -3.85 -35.34 8.41
CA ASP A 38 -5.32 -35.40 8.35
C ASP A 38 -5.94 -36.05 9.61
N TYR A 39 -7.23 -35.77 9.84
CA TYR A 39 -8.02 -36.29 10.96
C TYR A 39 -7.50 -35.93 12.37
N ASP A 40 -6.77 -34.81 12.50
CA ASP A 40 -6.19 -34.34 13.77
C ASP A 40 -5.15 -35.30 14.37
N ILE A 41 -4.41 -36.02 13.54
CA ILE A 41 -3.25 -36.82 13.96
C ILE A 41 -1.98 -35.97 13.88
N CYS A 42 -1.11 -36.09 14.87
CA CYS A 42 0.18 -35.40 14.89
C CYS A 42 1.34 -36.38 15.05
N ILE A 43 2.39 -36.17 14.27
CA ILE A 43 3.70 -36.79 14.48
C ILE A 43 4.64 -35.75 15.08
N SER A 44 5.25 -36.05 16.23
CA SER A 44 6.21 -35.18 16.90
C SER A 44 7.57 -35.86 17.01
N PHE A 45 8.66 -35.10 16.86
CA PHE A 45 10.03 -35.59 17.01
C PHE A 45 11.00 -34.47 17.40
N LEU A 46 12.16 -34.85 17.96
CA LEU A 46 13.22 -33.90 18.31
C LEU A 46 13.98 -33.43 17.07
N TYR A 47 14.33 -32.16 17.02
CA TYR A 47 15.06 -31.57 15.89
C TYR A 47 16.40 -32.28 15.62
N ASP A 48 17.16 -32.56 16.69
CA ASP A 48 18.46 -33.26 16.64
C ASP A 48 18.37 -34.70 16.10
N SER A 49 17.15 -35.26 16.03
CA SER A 49 16.90 -36.57 15.45
C SER A 49 16.96 -36.55 13.92
N LEU A 50 17.12 -35.39 13.27
CA LEU A 50 17.29 -35.27 11.82
C LEU A 50 18.75 -35.03 11.42
N ASN A 51 19.19 -35.68 10.32
CA ASN A 51 20.49 -35.40 9.74
C ASN A 51 20.40 -34.20 8.77
N SER A 52 20.71 -33.00 9.26
CA SER A 52 20.65 -31.73 8.52
C SER A 52 21.55 -31.69 7.26
N SER A 53 22.49 -32.63 7.11
CA SER A 53 23.41 -32.70 5.97
C SER A 53 22.81 -33.35 4.70
N THR A 54 21.62 -33.94 4.76
CA THR A 54 21.06 -34.70 3.64
C THR A 54 19.72 -34.13 3.15
N LYS A 55 19.61 -33.87 1.84
CA LYS A 55 18.34 -33.53 1.16
C LYS A 55 17.23 -34.60 1.29
N SER A 56 17.50 -35.72 1.95
CA SER A 56 16.64 -36.90 2.06
C SER A 56 15.91 -37.05 3.41
N LEU A 57 16.03 -36.10 4.34
CA LEU A 57 15.36 -36.12 5.67
C LEU A 57 15.52 -37.46 6.39
N ILE A 58 16.76 -37.91 6.53
CA ILE A 58 17.08 -39.17 7.20
C ILE A 58 16.98 -38.98 8.72
N ILE A 59 16.28 -39.90 9.39
CA ILE A 59 16.10 -39.89 10.84
C ILE A 59 17.27 -40.63 11.50
N ASN A 60 18.02 -39.94 12.36
CA ASN A 60 19.16 -40.48 13.12
C ASN A 60 18.70 -41.55 14.12
N ASN A 61 17.58 -41.33 14.80
CA ASN A 61 16.99 -42.25 15.77
C ASN A 61 15.47 -42.28 15.61
N VAL A 62 14.97 -43.36 15.01
CA VAL A 62 13.55 -43.52 14.69
C VAL A 62 12.68 -43.62 15.96
N ASN A 63 13.27 -43.98 17.11
CA ASN A 63 12.53 -44.08 18.37
C ASN A 63 12.11 -42.71 18.93
N ASP A 64 12.66 -41.60 18.41
CA ASP A 64 12.29 -40.25 18.81
C ASP A 64 11.02 -39.76 18.09
N LEU A 65 10.47 -40.56 17.16
CA LEU A 65 9.20 -40.27 16.52
C LEU A 65 8.04 -40.74 17.42
N HIS A 66 7.09 -39.84 17.66
CA HIS A 66 5.87 -40.14 18.40
C HIS A 66 4.64 -39.74 17.60
N ILE A 67 3.57 -40.53 17.73
CA ILE A 67 2.26 -40.23 17.12
C ILE A 67 1.22 -39.96 18.21
N SER A 68 0.46 -38.89 18.05
CA SER A 68 -0.58 -38.46 19.00
C SER A 68 -1.85 -38.00 18.26
N LYS A 69 -2.96 -37.91 19.02
CA LYS A 69 -4.26 -37.41 18.54
C LYS A 69 -4.53 -36.06 19.19
N LEU A 70 -4.78 -35.02 18.39
CA LEU A 70 -4.85 -33.63 18.83
C LEU A 70 -6.21 -33.22 19.43
N THR A 71 -7.32 -33.91 19.11
CA THR A 71 -8.67 -33.52 19.59
C THR A 71 -9.49 -34.69 20.17
N HIS A 72 -10.37 -34.39 21.14
CA HIS A 72 -11.39 -35.30 21.67
C HIS A 72 -12.68 -35.34 20.84
N LYS A 73 -12.79 -34.55 19.75
CA LYS A 73 -13.96 -34.55 18.86
C LYS A 73 -13.84 -35.70 17.83
N ASN A 74 -14.93 -36.44 17.65
CA ASN A 74 -15.01 -37.76 16.99
C ASN A 74 -14.71 -37.76 15.46
N SER A 75 -13.44 -37.64 15.05
CA SER A 75 -13.03 -37.90 13.65
C SER A 75 -12.70 -39.38 13.39
N LEU A 76 -12.03 -40.05 14.35
CA LEU A 76 -11.62 -41.46 14.31
C LEU A 76 -12.17 -42.21 15.52
N THR A 77 -12.68 -43.43 15.32
CA THR A 77 -13.08 -44.32 16.42
C THR A 77 -11.86 -44.77 17.23
N ASN A 78 -12.07 -45.18 18.48
CA ASN A 78 -10.99 -45.71 19.33
C ASN A 78 -10.28 -46.91 18.67
N GLU A 79 -11.02 -47.76 17.95
CA GLU A 79 -10.47 -48.90 17.23
C GLU A 79 -9.62 -48.47 16.02
N GLN A 80 -10.07 -47.47 15.26
CA GLN A 80 -9.28 -46.90 14.15
C GLN A 80 -7.99 -46.25 14.64
N TRP A 81 -8.04 -45.50 15.75
CA TRP A 81 -6.85 -44.91 16.36
C TRP A 81 -5.85 -45.96 16.85
N ILE A 82 -6.31 -47.03 17.50
CA ILE A 82 -5.45 -48.14 17.93
C ILE A 82 -4.75 -48.76 16.71
N ASN A 83 -5.48 -49.02 15.63
CA ASN A 83 -4.92 -49.57 14.41
C ASN A 83 -3.87 -48.65 13.76
N ILE A 84 -4.13 -47.34 13.71
CA ILE A 84 -3.18 -46.35 13.15
C ILE A 84 -1.91 -46.28 14.02
N ARG A 85 -2.06 -46.23 15.35
CA ARG A 85 -0.94 -46.21 16.28
C ARG A 85 -0.11 -47.49 16.21
N ASP A 86 -0.75 -48.65 16.11
CA ASP A 86 -0.05 -49.93 16.01
C ASP A 86 0.67 -50.08 14.66
N TYR A 87 0.09 -49.55 13.58
CA TYR A 87 0.75 -49.49 12.27
C TYR A 87 1.96 -48.55 12.29
N PHE A 88 1.82 -47.36 12.90
CA PHE A 88 2.93 -46.44 13.12
C PHE A 88 4.09 -47.10 13.88
N ASN A 89 3.78 -47.75 15.01
CA ASN A 89 4.78 -48.43 15.82
C ASN A 89 5.49 -49.56 15.06
N LYS A 90 4.78 -50.27 14.18
CA LYS A 90 5.40 -51.28 13.29
C LYS A 90 6.31 -50.65 12.25
N LEU A 91 5.92 -49.53 11.65
CA LEU A 91 6.78 -48.79 10.71
C LEU A 91 8.07 -48.34 11.40
N VAL A 92 7.95 -47.77 12.60
CA VAL A 92 9.09 -47.33 13.42
C VAL A 92 10.03 -48.50 13.76
N GLN A 93 9.48 -49.68 14.10
CA GLN A 93 10.26 -50.88 14.38
C GLN A 93 10.96 -51.49 13.15
N GLN A 94 10.41 -51.28 11.95
CA GLN A 94 10.96 -51.81 10.70
C GLN A 94 11.95 -50.85 10.04
N SER A 95 11.90 -49.57 10.39
CA SER A 95 12.83 -48.56 9.91
C SER A 95 14.18 -48.61 10.62
N ASN A 96 15.21 -48.18 9.89
CA ASN A 96 16.58 -48.03 10.37
C ASN A 96 17.06 -46.58 10.23
N SER A 97 18.28 -46.30 10.65
CA SER A 97 18.91 -44.96 10.59
C SER A 97 19.11 -44.40 9.17
N ASN A 98 18.72 -45.12 8.11
CA ASN A 98 18.72 -44.66 6.71
C ASN A 98 17.30 -44.42 6.18
N THR A 99 16.27 -44.55 7.02
CA THR A 99 14.88 -44.37 6.60
C THR A 99 14.52 -42.89 6.54
N SER A 100 13.93 -42.46 5.42
CA SER A 100 13.47 -41.09 5.25
C SER A 100 12.17 -40.85 6.02
N LEU A 101 12.10 -39.72 6.75
CA LEU A 101 10.90 -39.26 7.42
C LEU A 101 9.72 -39.11 6.44
N TYR A 102 10.00 -38.67 5.21
CA TYR A 102 8.99 -38.53 4.16
C TYR A 102 8.31 -39.87 3.84
N SER A 103 9.07 -40.96 3.76
CA SER A 103 8.53 -42.30 3.50
C SER A 103 7.61 -42.79 4.61
N ILE A 104 7.95 -42.47 5.87
CA ILE A 104 7.12 -42.82 7.04
C ILE A 104 5.79 -42.06 6.97
N ILE A 105 5.84 -40.74 6.71
CA ILE A 105 4.64 -39.88 6.58
C ILE A 105 3.71 -40.40 5.47
N GLN A 106 4.26 -40.69 4.29
CA GLN A 106 3.48 -41.17 3.15
C GLN A 106 2.76 -42.49 3.46
N LEU A 107 3.46 -43.47 4.05
CA LEU A 107 2.87 -44.77 4.39
C LEU A 107 1.75 -44.64 5.43
N ILE A 108 1.90 -43.75 6.41
CA ILE A 108 0.87 -43.49 7.42
C ILE A 108 -0.35 -42.83 6.79
N GLN A 109 -0.17 -41.84 5.92
CA GLN A 109 -1.28 -41.18 5.23
C GLN A 109 -2.04 -42.14 4.32
N GLU A 110 -1.34 -42.99 3.56
CA GLU A 110 -1.95 -44.06 2.76
C GLU A 110 -2.75 -45.04 3.64
N TYR A 111 -2.22 -45.40 4.81
CA TYR A 111 -2.91 -46.29 5.75
C TYR A 111 -4.16 -45.64 6.36
N ILE A 112 -4.11 -44.35 6.70
CA ILE A 112 -5.26 -43.57 7.17
C ILE A 112 -6.36 -43.56 6.11
N LEU A 113 -6.00 -43.30 4.83
CA LEU A 113 -6.94 -43.32 3.71
C LEU A 113 -7.57 -44.70 3.47
N GLN A 114 -6.82 -45.78 3.67
CA GLN A 114 -7.35 -47.14 3.56
C GLN A 114 -8.34 -47.49 4.68
N ILE A 115 -8.11 -46.98 5.89
CA ILE A 115 -9.02 -47.17 7.02
C ILE A 115 -10.29 -46.33 6.87
N SER A 116 -10.19 -45.11 6.32
CA SER A 116 -11.35 -44.26 6.05
C SER A 116 -12.22 -44.80 4.89
N ASN A 117 -11.63 -45.45 3.88
CA ASN A 117 -12.33 -45.93 2.68
C ASN A 117 -12.97 -47.34 2.80
N LYS A 118 -12.77 -48.08 3.90
CA LYS A 118 -13.31 -49.44 4.07
C LYS A 118 -14.82 -49.53 4.35
N ASN A 119 -15.55 -48.42 4.39
CA ASN A 119 -17.01 -48.39 4.57
C ASN A 119 -17.79 -48.14 3.27
N VAL A 120 -17.43 -48.84 2.19
CA VAL A 120 -18.37 -49.04 1.07
C VAL A 120 -18.27 -50.49 0.60
N LYS A 121 -19.30 -51.29 0.88
CA LYS A 121 -19.61 -52.48 0.07
C LYS A 121 -21.11 -52.52 -0.29
N PRO A 122 -21.45 -53.06 -1.48
CA PRO A 122 -22.67 -52.72 -2.21
C PRO A 122 -23.69 -53.87 -2.32
N ASN A 123 -24.93 -53.45 -2.60
CA ASN A 123 -26.01 -54.08 -3.38
C ASN A 123 -26.96 -55.16 -2.79
N GLU A 124 -28.25 -54.74 -2.82
CA GLU A 124 -29.43 -55.41 -3.42
C GLU A 124 -30.14 -56.56 -2.68
N LYS A 125 -31.44 -56.36 -2.33
CA LYS A 125 -32.59 -56.67 -3.22
C LYS A 125 -33.97 -56.32 -2.60
N ILE A 126 -34.73 -55.51 -3.36
CA ILE A 126 -36.13 -55.71 -3.84
C ILE A 126 -37.29 -55.88 -2.83
N SER A 127 -38.16 -54.86 -2.77
CA SER A 127 -39.58 -54.91 -3.22
C SER A 127 -40.18 -53.48 -3.14
N ILE A 128 -40.37 -52.74 -4.24
CA ILE A 128 -41.65 -52.54 -4.98
C ILE A 128 -42.84 -52.41 -4.01
N SER A 129 -43.50 -51.25 -3.87
CA SER A 129 -44.35 -50.63 -4.89
C SER A 129 -44.57 -49.11 -4.71
N THR A 130 -44.21 -48.39 -5.79
CA THR A 130 -44.97 -47.37 -6.56
C THR A 130 -45.67 -46.15 -5.91
N THR A 131 -45.16 -44.98 -6.33
CA THR A 131 -45.86 -43.78 -6.88
C THR A 131 -46.84 -43.03 -5.97
N SER A 132 -46.84 -41.71 -5.84
CA SER A 132 -46.17 -40.60 -6.53
C SER A 132 -46.63 -39.29 -5.86
N ARG A 133 -45.87 -38.22 -6.10
CA ARG A 133 -46.21 -36.79 -6.03
C ARG A 133 -45.61 -35.99 -4.85
N LEU A 134 -44.73 -35.08 -5.26
CA LEU A 134 -44.77 -33.63 -5.01
C LEU A 134 -44.79 -33.13 -3.55
N LYS A 135 -43.78 -32.31 -3.26
CA LYS A 135 -43.82 -31.03 -2.51
C LYS A 135 -43.95 -31.04 -0.96
N GLU A 136 -43.03 -30.26 -0.39
CA GLU A 136 -43.19 -29.27 0.70
C GLU A 136 -43.54 -29.70 2.14
N ASP A 137 -42.63 -29.24 3.02
CA ASP A 137 -42.84 -28.54 4.30
C ASP A 137 -42.78 -29.26 5.67
N ALA A 138 -41.82 -28.74 6.46
CA ALA A 138 -41.76 -28.46 7.90
C ALA A 138 -42.65 -29.21 8.90
N SER A 139 -42.03 -29.78 9.95
CA SER A 139 -42.50 -29.65 11.35
C SER A 139 -41.51 -30.18 12.39
N THR A 140 -41.65 -29.63 13.58
CA THR A 140 -40.88 -29.65 14.85
C THR A 140 -40.96 -30.97 15.65
N GLN A 141 -39.92 -31.29 16.46
CA GLN A 141 -40.02 -32.29 17.55
C GLN A 141 -39.38 -31.80 18.87
N ILE A 142 -40.09 -32.06 19.99
CA ILE A 142 -39.91 -31.58 21.37
C ILE A 142 -39.09 -32.59 22.23
N GLY A 143 -38.31 -32.12 23.22
CA GLY A 143 -37.36 -32.92 24.05
C GLY A 143 -37.98 -33.80 25.17
N LYS A 144 -37.28 -34.88 25.55
CA LYS A 144 -37.72 -35.93 26.52
C LYS A 144 -37.40 -35.59 28.01
N PHE A 145 -38.26 -36.05 28.93
CA PHE A 145 -38.12 -35.94 30.41
C PHE A 145 -36.92 -36.74 30.97
N ARG A 146 -36.18 -36.15 31.92
CA ARG A 146 -34.88 -36.68 32.43
C ARG A 146 -35.03 -37.49 33.72
N GLY A 147 -34.11 -38.44 33.94
CA GLY A 147 -34.10 -39.35 35.10
C GLY A 147 -33.50 -38.73 36.37
N ALA A 148 -33.84 -39.32 37.53
CA ALA A 148 -33.43 -38.84 38.87
C ALA A 148 -31.91 -38.74 39.07
N ASP A 149 -31.17 -39.56 38.35
CA ASP A 149 -29.71 -39.68 38.35
C ASP A 149 -29.03 -38.47 37.67
N LEU A 150 -29.59 -38.00 36.55
CA LEU A 150 -29.11 -36.78 35.89
C LEU A 150 -29.38 -35.54 36.74
N ILE A 151 -30.53 -35.51 37.42
CA ILE A 151 -30.88 -34.43 38.36
C ILE A 151 -29.99 -34.45 39.59
N PHE A 152 -29.68 -35.64 40.13
CA PHE A 152 -28.71 -35.79 41.22
C PHE A 152 -27.37 -35.17 40.83
N ASN A 153 -26.85 -35.53 39.65
CA ASN A 153 -25.56 -35.02 39.17
C ASN A 153 -25.62 -33.51 38.93
N ARG A 154 -26.72 -32.97 38.40
CA ARG A 154 -26.89 -31.53 38.25
C ARG A 154 -26.77 -30.83 39.62
N ILE A 155 -27.50 -31.27 40.64
CA ILE A 155 -27.41 -30.67 41.98
C ILE A 155 -26.00 -30.88 42.59
N ALA A 156 -25.36 -32.02 42.33
CA ALA A 156 -24.04 -32.35 42.84
C ALA A 156 -22.88 -31.59 42.16
N TYR A 157 -23.09 -30.96 41.00
CA TYR A 157 -22.04 -30.25 40.27
C TYR A 157 -22.39 -28.80 39.95
N ASP A 158 -23.66 -28.40 40.10
CA ASP A 158 -24.09 -27.01 39.97
C ASP A 158 -23.77 -26.24 41.26
N THR A 159 -22.84 -25.30 41.16
CA THR A 159 -22.37 -24.48 42.28
C THR A 159 -23.34 -23.36 42.65
N THR A 160 -24.38 -23.12 41.84
CA THR A 160 -25.43 -22.13 42.12
C THR A 160 -26.52 -22.67 43.06
N ILE A 161 -26.57 -23.99 43.29
CA ILE A 161 -27.54 -24.65 44.17
C ILE A 161 -26.87 -24.96 45.51
N ASP A 162 -27.36 -24.37 46.61
CA ASP A 162 -26.91 -24.73 47.95
C ASP A 162 -27.41 -26.14 48.32
N ARG A 163 -26.49 -27.11 48.25
CA ARG A 163 -26.77 -28.54 48.51
C ARG A 163 -27.24 -28.81 49.94
N SER A 164 -26.89 -27.94 50.90
CA SER A 164 -27.33 -28.10 52.29
C SER A 164 -28.84 -27.88 52.46
N GLN A 165 -29.47 -27.21 51.49
CA GLN A 165 -30.90 -26.87 51.45
C GLN A 165 -31.71 -27.84 50.58
N VAL A 166 -31.08 -28.90 50.03
CA VAL A 166 -31.74 -29.89 49.18
C VAL A 166 -32.14 -31.13 49.98
N LEU A 167 -33.40 -31.56 49.81
CA LEU A 167 -33.94 -32.81 50.33
C LEU A 167 -34.30 -33.76 49.18
N ILE A 168 -33.98 -35.03 49.35
CA ILE A 168 -34.28 -36.12 48.42
C ILE A 168 -35.41 -36.96 49.00
N GLY A 169 -36.56 -36.96 48.34
CA GLY A 169 -37.69 -37.82 48.67
C GLY A 169 -37.55 -39.17 47.96
N TYR A 170 -37.39 -40.25 48.72
CA TYR A 170 -37.26 -41.61 48.20
C TYR A 170 -38.27 -42.56 48.83
N GLU A 171 -38.65 -43.60 48.11
CA GLU A 171 -39.63 -44.59 48.57
C GLU A 171 -38.94 -45.77 49.26
N ASP A 172 -39.21 -45.94 50.56
CA ASP A 172 -38.79 -47.09 51.35
C ASP A 172 -39.71 -48.30 51.12
N ARG A 173 -39.15 -49.51 51.19
CA ARG A 173 -39.87 -50.75 50.86
C ARG A 173 -41.00 -51.10 51.82
N PHE A 174 -40.99 -50.60 53.06
CA PHE A 174 -41.94 -51.01 54.09
C PHE A 174 -42.70 -49.86 54.72
N THR A 175 -42.19 -48.62 54.63
CA THR A 175 -42.70 -47.48 55.40
C THR A 175 -43.16 -46.27 54.56
N GLY A 176 -43.06 -46.34 53.22
CA GLY A 176 -43.52 -45.29 52.32
C GLY A 176 -42.43 -44.27 51.98
N ILE A 177 -42.82 -43.04 51.60
CA ILE A 177 -41.87 -42.00 51.17
C ILE A 177 -41.20 -41.35 52.39
N HIS A 178 -39.87 -41.35 52.39
CA HIS A 178 -39.02 -40.65 53.36
C HIS A 178 -38.17 -39.58 52.68
N GLU A 179 -37.77 -38.57 53.44
CA GLU A 179 -36.88 -37.51 53.00
C GLU A 179 -35.54 -37.59 53.70
N ILE A 180 -34.46 -37.36 52.95
CA ILE A 180 -33.10 -37.27 53.47
C ILE A 180 -32.40 -36.06 52.87
N LYS A 181 -31.49 -35.42 53.61
CA LYS A 181 -30.68 -34.33 53.09
C LYS A 181 -29.75 -34.82 51.99
N PHE A 182 -29.52 -33.97 51.00
CA PHE A 182 -28.70 -34.33 49.84
C PHE A 182 -27.29 -34.79 50.24
N ASN A 183 -26.68 -34.12 51.23
CA ASN A 183 -25.34 -34.47 51.72
C ASN A 183 -25.29 -35.79 52.50
N ASP A 184 -26.43 -36.22 53.07
CA ASP A 184 -26.53 -37.46 53.86
C ASP A 184 -26.96 -38.66 52.98
N PHE A 185 -27.26 -38.42 51.70
CA PHE A 185 -27.69 -39.44 50.76
C PHE A 185 -26.50 -40.22 50.20
N LYS A 186 -26.52 -41.56 50.33
CA LYS A 186 -25.51 -42.46 49.77
C LYS A 186 -26.10 -43.41 48.72
N LYS A 187 -25.41 -43.55 47.58
CA LYS A 187 -25.84 -44.47 46.50
C LYS A 187 -25.55 -45.92 46.88
N VAL A 188 -26.32 -46.87 46.34
CA VAL A 188 -26.17 -48.33 46.59
C VAL A 188 -24.77 -48.87 46.30
N HIS A 189 -24.03 -48.25 45.37
CA HIS A 189 -22.68 -48.68 45.02
C HIS A 189 -21.59 -48.13 45.97
N GLU A 190 -21.97 -47.27 46.92
CA GLU A 190 -21.07 -46.61 47.86
C GLU A 190 -21.24 -47.12 49.30
N ASP A 191 -22.35 -47.79 49.63
CA ASP A 191 -22.63 -48.37 50.97
C ASP A 191 -23.67 -49.51 50.89
N ASP A 192 -23.52 -50.58 51.69
CA ASP A 192 -24.38 -51.79 51.65
C ASP A 192 -25.86 -51.53 52.01
N TYR A 193 -26.14 -50.38 52.63
CA TYR A 193 -27.48 -49.88 52.96
C TYR A 193 -27.93 -48.68 52.10
N GLY A 194 -27.22 -48.38 51.00
CA GLY A 194 -27.50 -47.24 50.13
C GLY A 194 -28.85 -47.32 49.39
N ILE A 195 -29.39 -46.16 49.00
CA ILE A 195 -30.73 -46.06 48.40
C ILE A 195 -30.62 -46.07 46.87
N PRO A 196 -31.33 -46.97 46.14
CA PRO A 196 -31.26 -47.02 44.68
C PRO A 196 -31.86 -45.79 43.99
N MET A 197 -31.21 -45.28 42.94
CA MET A 197 -31.65 -44.09 42.16
C MET A 197 -33.06 -44.21 41.56
N HIS A 198 -33.51 -45.42 41.24
CA HIS A 198 -34.86 -45.61 40.75
C HIS A 198 -35.95 -45.41 41.83
N ARG A 199 -35.57 -45.35 43.11
CA ARG A 199 -36.50 -45.10 44.23
C ARG A 199 -36.63 -43.64 44.63
N ILE A 200 -35.78 -42.77 44.10
CA ILE A 200 -35.98 -41.33 44.26
C ILE A 200 -37.23 -40.94 43.48
N ARG A 201 -38.16 -40.30 44.18
CA ARG A 201 -39.44 -39.83 43.66
C ARG A 201 -39.43 -38.32 43.41
N TYR A 202 -38.77 -37.52 44.25
CA TYR A 202 -38.63 -36.08 44.02
C TYR A 202 -37.39 -35.47 44.67
N TYR A 203 -37.02 -34.28 44.20
CA TYR A 203 -36.04 -33.39 44.85
C TYR A 203 -36.75 -32.11 45.31
N LYS A 204 -36.45 -31.66 46.53
CA LYS A 204 -36.93 -30.38 47.08
C LYS A 204 -35.76 -29.44 47.33
N LEU A 205 -35.93 -28.18 46.95
CA LEU A 205 -35.01 -27.08 47.27
C LEU A 205 -35.79 -26.05 48.09
N ASN A 206 -35.33 -25.72 49.30
CA ASN A 206 -36.01 -24.78 50.20
C ASN A 206 -37.48 -25.12 50.49
N GLY A 207 -37.79 -26.42 50.61
CA GLY A 207 -39.13 -26.92 50.92
C GLY A 207 -40.05 -27.12 49.71
N SER A 208 -39.69 -26.60 48.53
CA SER A 208 -40.46 -26.70 47.28
C SER A 208 -39.93 -27.81 46.38
N ILE A 209 -40.83 -28.61 45.78
CA ILE A 209 -40.45 -29.69 44.85
C ILE A 209 -39.98 -29.05 43.55
N VAL A 210 -38.75 -29.36 43.13
CA VAL A 210 -38.12 -28.82 41.92
C VAL A 210 -37.96 -29.88 40.82
N TRP A 211 -38.10 -31.15 41.18
CA TRP A 211 -38.19 -32.29 40.25
C TRP A 211 -39.05 -33.40 40.86
N ASP A 212 -40.02 -33.96 40.12
CA ASP A 212 -40.89 -35.06 40.54
C ASP A 212 -41.03 -36.11 39.42
N ARG A 213 -40.67 -37.35 39.74
CA ARG A 213 -40.65 -38.48 38.80
C ARG A 213 -42.05 -38.90 38.36
N ASN A 214 -43.01 -38.94 39.28
CA ASN A 214 -44.35 -39.45 38.99
C ASN A 214 -45.17 -38.39 38.24
N LYS A 215 -44.96 -37.11 38.58
CA LYS A 215 -45.60 -35.97 37.89
C LYS A 215 -44.88 -35.53 36.61
N LYS A 216 -43.73 -36.16 36.28
CA LYS A 216 -42.83 -35.75 35.19
C LYS A 216 -42.52 -34.25 35.21
N PHE A 217 -42.24 -33.74 36.40
CA PHE A 217 -42.00 -32.33 36.67
C PHE A 217 -40.51 -32.07 36.81
N ASP A 218 -39.95 -31.09 36.09
CA ASP A 218 -38.51 -30.77 36.09
C ASP A 218 -38.29 -29.28 35.80
N ILE A 219 -38.15 -28.49 36.88
CA ILE A 219 -37.84 -27.06 36.79
C ILE A 219 -36.33 -26.84 36.59
N LEU A 220 -35.50 -27.73 37.14
CA LEU A 220 -34.04 -27.59 37.16
C LEU A 220 -33.41 -27.68 35.77
N THR A 221 -34.08 -28.33 34.81
CA THR A 221 -33.53 -28.50 33.46
C THR A 221 -34.40 -27.99 32.31
N GLY A 222 -35.48 -27.26 32.65
CA GLY A 222 -36.21 -26.41 31.71
C GLY A 222 -37.21 -27.12 30.78
N SER A 223 -37.93 -28.14 31.27
CA SER A 223 -39.03 -28.77 30.52
C SER A 223 -40.40 -28.36 31.05
N GLU A 224 -40.74 -27.07 30.95
CA GLU A 224 -42.03 -26.48 30.48
C GLU A 224 -42.10 -24.98 30.82
N ILE A 225 -42.89 -24.25 30.03
CA ILE A 225 -43.03 -22.78 30.01
C ILE A 225 -43.84 -22.29 31.22
N HIS A 226 -43.38 -21.17 31.79
CA HIS A 226 -43.80 -20.48 33.01
C HIS A 226 -45.28 -20.55 33.40
N ASN A 227 -45.52 -20.71 34.70
CA ASN A 227 -46.56 -19.98 35.41
C ASN A 227 -46.04 -19.50 36.78
N GLU A 228 -46.47 -18.30 37.14
CA GLU A 228 -46.04 -17.44 38.22
C GLU A 228 -45.94 -18.16 39.58
N THR A 229 -44.78 -18.05 40.22
CA THR A 229 -44.69 -17.88 41.68
C THR A 229 -43.37 -17.22 42.04
N THR A 230 -43.50 -16.03 42.62
CA THR A 230 -42.45 -15.08 42.97
C THR A 230 -41.44 -15.71 43.94
N ILE A 231 -40.18 -15.84 43.50
CA ILE A 231 -39.03 -15.92 44.39
C ILE A 231 -38.19 -14.69 44.09
N TYR A 232 -38.08 -13.80 45.09
CA TYR A 232 -37.28 -12.58 45.04
C TYR A 232 -35.81 -12.91 44.76
N ILE A 233 -35.40 -12.78 43.50
CA ILE A 233 -34.00 -12.61 43.11
C ILE A 233 -33.87 -11.13 42.72
N LYS A 234 -32.84 -10.44 43.23
CA LYS A 234 -32.51 -9.04 42.88
C LYS A 234 -32.65 -8.85 41.36
N GLN A 235 -33.36 -7.80 40.96
CA GLN A 235 -33.60 -7.45 39.56
C GLN A 235 -32.28 -7.49 38.76
N GLU A 236 -32.09 -8.51 37.93
CA GLU A 236 -31.13 -8.45 36.83
C GLU A 236 -31.64 -7.39 35.86
N LEU A 237 -30.80 -6.40 35.58
CA LEU A 237 -31.07 -5.42 34.53
C LEU A 237 -31.04 -6.16 33.20
N ASN A 238 -32.22 -6.51 32.67
CA ASN A 238 -32.38 -7.02 31.31
C ASN A 238 -32.17 -5.85 30.31
N LEU A 239 -30.91 -5.42 30.13
CA LEU A 239 -30.55 -4.39 29.16
C LEU A 239 -30.63 -4.98 27.75
N VAL A 240 -31.52 -4.48 26.90
CA VAL A 240 -31.56 -4.86 25.49
C VAL A 240 -30.44 -4.16 24.70
N GLU A 241 -30.13 -4.64 23.50
CA GLU A 241 -29.24 -3.94 22.56
C GLU A 241 -29.70 -2.50 22.35
N GLY A 242 -28.74 -1.58 22.32
CA GLY A 242 -29.03 -0.15 22.20
C GLY A 242 -28.07 0.72 22.99
N MET A 243 -28.40 2.01 23.03
CA MET A 243 -27.59 3.04 23.67
C MET A 243 -28.20 3.48 25.00
N TYR A 244 -27.37 3.53 26.04
CA TYR A 244 -27.73 3.91 27.40
C TYR A 244 -26.95 5.13 27.85
N ARG A 245 -27.62 6.00 28.61
CA ARG A 245 -26.99 7.10 29.36
C ARG A 245 -27.41 7.04 30.82
N TYR A 246 -26.54 7.47 31.73
CA TYR A 246 -26.92 7.61 33.13
C TYR A 246 -27.69 8.92 33.34
N ASP A 247 -28.89 8.83 33.88
CA ASP A 247 -29.69 9.99 34.23
C ASP A 247 -29.53 10.31 35.72
N GLN A 248 -28.87 11.42 36.01
CA GLN A 248 -28.59 11.85 37.37
C GLN A 248 -29.87 12.18 38.16
N SER A 249 -30.95 12.59 37.49
CA SER A 249 -32.19 13.02 38.17
C SER A 249 -32.95 11.84 38.78
N ILE A 250 -32.93 10.69 38.11
CA ILE A 250 -33.60 9.46 38.56
C ILE A 250 -32.61 8.37 39.02
N GLN A 251 -31.30 8.66 38.99
CA GLN A 251 -30.22 7.76 39.38
C GLN A 251 -30.27 6.39 38.69
N GLN A 252 -30.59 6.38 37.40
CA GLN A 252 -30.74 5.14 36.62
C GLN A 252 -30.14 5.28 35.22
N TRP A 253 -29.69 4.15 34.67
CA TRP A 253 -29.34 4.04 33.25
C TRP A 253 -30.63 4.01 32.42
N ILE A 254 -30.77 4.93 31.47
CA ILE A 254 -31.94 5.06 30.59
C ILE A 254 -31.54 4.71 29.16
N LEU A 255 -32.38 3.92 28.49
CA LEU A 255 -32.27 3.67 27.05
C LEU A 255 -32.65 4.92 26.23
N CYS A 256 -31.80 5.32 25.31
CA CYS A 256 -32.02 6.48 24.45
C CYS A 256 -33.02 6.17 23.32
N PRO A 257 -34.18 6.87 23.23
CA PRO A 257 -35.34 6.43 22.44
C PRO A 257 -35.27 6.64 20.91
N HIS A 258 -34.17 7.13 20.33
CA HIS A 258 -34.13 7.62 18.93
C HIS A 258 -33.17 6.90 17.96
N ILE A 259 -32.62 5.74 18.33
CA ILE A 259 -31.71 4.99 17.44
C ILE A 259 -32.17 3.54 17.37
N SER A 260 -32.97 3.21 16.35
CA SER A 260 -33.37 1.83 16.05
C SER A 260 -32.27 1.14 15.24
N LEU A 261 -31.89 -0.08 15.65
CA LEU A 261 -30.86 -0.93 15.06
C LEU A 261 -31.17 -1.42 13.63
N ALA A 262 -32.34 -1.12 13.07
CA ALA A 262 -32.90 -1.88 11.94
C ALA A 262 -33.56 -1.07 10.81
N SER A 263 -33.21 0.20 10.57
CA SER A 263 -33.79 0.92 9.43
C SER A 263 -32.89 1.97 8.78
N ASP A 264 -32.66 1.81 7.48
CA ASP A 264 -31.98 2.71 6.53
C ASP A 264 -32.60 4.12 6.36
N ASN A 265 -33.44 4.57 7.28
CA ASN A 265 -34.15 5.84 7.18
C ASN A 265 -34.23 6.56 8.53
N LEU A 266 -33.15 7.23 8.93
CA LEU A 266 -33.20 8.29 9.94
C LEU A 266 -32.71 9.59 9.32
N LYS A 267 -33.64 10.37 8.76
CA LYS A 267 -33.44 11.79 8.47
C LYS A 267 -33.41 12.55 9.80
N ASN A 268 -32.25 13.13 10.10
CA ASN A 268 -31.97 14.21 11.05
C ASN A 268 -32.64 14.15 12.44
N PRO A 269 -31.94 13.66 13.48
CA PRO A 269 -32.11 14.20 14.82
C PRO A 269 -31.47 15.61 14.91
N SER A 270 -32.01 16.44 15.79
CA SER A 270 -31.63 17.85 15.99
C SER A 270 -30.16 18.03 16.35
N ILE A 271 -29.54 18.98 15.66
CA ILE A 271 -28.17 19.47 15.82
C ILE A 271 -28.08 20.25 17.14
N ASP A 272 -27.55 19.64 18.18
CA ASP A 272 -27.00 20.36 19.33
C ASP A 272 -25.60 19.79 19.61
N ASN A 273 -24.59 20.50 19.10
CA ASN A 273 -23.15 20.53 19.39
C ASN A 273 -22.48 19.28 20.00
N MET A 274 -21.92 18.40 19.16
CA MET A 274 -21.18 17.22 19.60
C MET A 274 -19.94 16.99 18.73
N PHE A 275 -18.74 17.13 19.30
CA PHE A 275 -17.47 17.12 18.54
C PHE A 275 -16.45 16.19 19.19
N ILE A 276 -15.75 15.34 18.41
CA ILE A 276 -14.53 14.71 18.92
C ILE A 276 -13.54 15.83 19.29
N PRO A 277 -12.89 15.77 20.47
CA PRO A 277 -11.87 16.73 20.83
C PRO A 277 -10.68 16.63 19.87
N GLU A 278 -9.97 17.75 19.66
CA GLU A 278 -8.75 17.76 18.82
C GLU A 278 -7.78 16.68 19.27
N ARG A 279 -7.67 16.43 20.58
CA ARG A 279 -6.92 15.32 21.18
C ARG A 279 -7.89 14.30 21.77
N CYS A 280 -7.87 13.07 21.29
CA CYS A 280 -8.78 12.00 21.71
C CYS A 280 -8.01 10.76 22.17
N GLN A 281 -8.45 10.16 23.28
CA GLN A 281 -7.88 8.93 23.83
C GLN A 281 -8.82 7.73 23.62
N PHE A 282 -8.33 6.74 22.88
CA PHE A 282 -8.97 5.46 22.65
C PHE A 282 -8.32 4.37 23.51
N LEU A 283 -9.13 3.40 23.94
CA LEU A 283 -8.64 2.18 24.58
C LEU A 283 -9.46 0.97 24.09
N THR A 284 -8.78 -0.10 23.68
CA THR A 284 -9.43 -1.37 23.37
C THR A 284 -8.93 -2.51 24.25
N TRP A 285 -9.83 -3.40 24.69
CA TRP A 285 -9.49 -4.50 25.58
C TRP A 285 -10.47 -5.69 25.49
N ASN A 286 -9.93 -6.89 25.21
CA ASN A 286 -10.65 -8.15 25.43
C ASN A 286 -10.61 -8.53 26.93
N ILE A 287 -11.80 -8.71 27.54
CA ILE A 287 -12.01 -8.90 28.99
C ILE A 287 -11.89 -10.37 29.44
N LEU A 288 -11.90 -11.31 28.49
CA LEU A 288 -11.92 -12.78 28.65
C LEU A 288 -13.24 -13.36 29.20
N PHE A 289 -13.89 -14.23 28.41
CA PHE A 289 -15.08 -15.00 28.80
C PHE A 289 -14.78 -16.12 29.84
N ASP A 290 -15.44 -16.07 31.00
CA ASP A 290 -15.17 -16.98 32.14
C ASP A 290 -15.99 -18.28 32.19
N TYR A 291 -16.42 -18.85 31.05
CA TYR A 291 -17.28 -20.04 31.07
C TYR A 291 -16.54 -21.34 31.39
N TYR A 292 -15.23 -21.38 31.17
CA TYR A 292 -14.37 -22.54 31.42
C TYR A 292 -13.22 -22.12 32.34
N GLN A 293 -12.92 -22.91 33.37
CA GLN A 293 -11.76 -22.71 34.28
C GLN A 293 -11.78 -21.43 35.14
N SER A 294 -12.96 -20.89 35.49
CA SER A 294 -13.10 -19.71 36.37
C SER A 294 -12.36 -19.83 37.72
N GLU A 295 -12.17 -21.06 38.22
CA GLU A 295 -11.39 -21.37 39.43
C GLU A 295 -9.89 -21.08 39.30
N PHE A 296 -9.36 -21.03 38.07
CA PHE A 296 -7.95 -20.83 37.76
C PHE A 296 -7.60 -19.41 37.33
N ILE A 297 -8.60 -18.63 36.88
CA ILE A 297 -8.40 -17.27 36.35
C ILE A 297 -8.89 -16.14 37.27
N TYR A 298 -9.42 -16.44 38.46
CA TYR A 298 -9.69 -15.44 39.51
C TYR A 298 -10.52 -14.22 39.04
N THR A 299 -11.63 -14.51 38.34
CA THR A 299 -12.48 -13.55 37.63
C THR A 299 -12.85 -12.30 38.43
N ASN A 300 -13.25 -12.43 39.70
CA ASN A 300 -13.67 -11.26 40.49
C ASN A 300 -12.54 -10.26 40.72
N GLN A 301 -11.36 -10.77 41.10
CA GLN A 301 -10.18 -9.95 41.36
C GLN A 301 -9.72 -9.28 40.07
N ARG A 302 -9.73 -10.00 38.94
CA ARG A 302 -9.41 -9.43 37.63
C ARG A 302 -10.35 -8.29 37.24
N TYR A 303 -11.65 -8.48 37.40
CA TYR A 303 -12.64 -7.46 37.05
C TYR A 303 -12.43 -6.16 37.83
N GLU A 304 -12.18 -6.25 39.14
CA GLU A 304 -11.88 -5.06 39.96
C GLU A 304 -10.63 -4.32 39.49
N GLU A 305 -9.56 -5.04 39.14
CA GLU A 305 -8.32 -4.41 38.65
C GLU A 305 -8.46 -3.84 37.23
N ILE A 306 -9.21 -4.50 36.33
CA ILE A 306 -9.53 -3.93 35.02
C ILE A 306 -10.28 -2.60 35.18
N LEU A 307 -11.29 -2.55 36.07
CA LEU A 307 -12.05 -1.33 36.32
C LEU A 307 -11.19 -0.22 36.92
N LYS A 308 -10.25 -0.55 37.81
CA LYS A 308 -9.24 0.41 38.32
C LYS A 308 -8.34 0.95 37.20
N THR A 309 -7.88 0.07 36.31
CA THR A 309 -7.04 0.46 35.16
C THR A 309 -7.81 1.36 34.19
N LEU A 310 -9.06 1.02 33.84
CA LEU A 310 -9.91 1.89 33.02
C LEU A 310 -10.11 3.26 33.67
N LYS A 311 -10.33 3.29 34.99
CA LYS A 311 -10.46 4.52 35.78
C LYS A 311 -9.16 5.33 35.87
N SER A 312 -7.98 4.73 35.85
CA SER A 312 -6.73 5.50 35.87
C SER A 312 -6.45 6.20 34.55
N PHE A 313 -6.89 5.61 33.43
CA PHE A 313 -6.69 6.17 32.09
C PHE A 313 -7.78 7.15 31.66
N LEU A 314 -9.01 7.02 32.18
CA LEU A 314 -10.20 7.80 31.80
C LEU A 314 -10.33 8.05 30.27
N PRO A 315 -10.28 7.01 29.41
CA PRO A 315 -10.28 7.18 27.96
C PRO A 315 -11.56 7.86 27.47
N ASP A 316 -11.47 8.66 26.42
CA ASP A 316 -12.63 9.28 25.79
C ASP A 316 -13.51 8.22 25.10
N ILE A 317 -12.89 7.20 24.51
CA ILE A 317 -13.55 6.09 23.83
C ILE A 317 -12.98 4.75 24.30
N ILE A 318 -13.86 3.82 24.68
CA ILE A 318 -13.49 2.49 25.17
C ILE A 318 -14.20 1.43 24.31
N CYS A 319 -13.44 0.51 23.72
CA CYS A 319 -13.95 -0.64 22.96
C CYS A 319 -13.62 -1.93 23.71
N LEU A 320 -14.62 -2.62 24.25
CA LEU A 320 -14.43 -3.87 24.97
C LEU A 320 -14.99 -5.06 24.19
N GLN A 321 -14.30 -6.19 24.28
CA GLN A 321 -14.70 -7.49 23.72
C GLN A 321 -14.81 -8.53 24.84
N GLU A 322 -15.62 -9.57 24.63
CA GLU A 322 -15.88 -10.68 25.57
C GLU A 322 -16.48 -10.25 26.93
N VAL A 323 -17.30 -9.20 26.92
CA VAL A 323 -17.88 -8.63 28.14
C VAL A 323 -18.97 -9.53 28.74
N THR A 324 -18.73 -10.08 29.93
CA THR A 324 -19.78 -10.84 30.63
C THR A 324 -20.84 -9.93 31.26
N ILE A 325 -22.05 -10.47 31.49
CA ILE A 325 -23.13 -9.78 32.22
C ILE A 325 -22.65 -9.30 33.60
N LYS A 326 -21.82 -10.12 34.25
CA LYS A 326 -21.26 -9.81 35.56
C LYS A 326 -20.30 -8.63 35.51
N PHE A 327 -19.42 -8.59 34.51
CA PHE A 327 -18.52 -7.45 34.31
C PHE A 327 -19.32 -6.19 33.98
N LEU A 328 -20.32 -6.28 33.09
CA LEU A 328 -21.19 -5.17 32.72
C LEU A 328 -21.88 -4.57 33.95
N ASN A 329 -22.43 -5.40 34.84
CA ASN A 329 -23.07 -4.90 36.06
C ASN A 329 -22.09 -4.14 36.97
N LEU A 330 -20.86 -4.67 37.16
CA LEU A 330 -19.83 -3.97 37.94
C LEU A 330 -19.42 -2.65 37.27
N LEU A 331 -19.24 -2.65 35.95
CA LEU A 331 -18.93 -1.46 35.16
C LEU A 331 -20.03 -0.41 35.31
N LEU A 332 -21.30 -0.78 35.17
CA LEU A 332 -22.44 0.13 35.33
C LEU A 332 -22.58 0.71 36.74
N ASP A 333 -22.00 0.06 37.74
CA ASP A 333 -21.98 0.54 39.12
C ASP A 333 -20.88 1.59 39.38
N GLU A 334 -19.86 1.66 38.55
CA GLU A 334 -18.74 2.61 38.70
C GLU A 334 -19.18 4.08 38.70
N THR A 335 -18.73 4.84 39.71
CA THR A 335 -19.09 6.26 39.85
C THR A 335 -18.46 7.12 38.78
N TRP A 336 -17.25 6.81 38.34
CA TRP A 336 -16.52 7.62 37.37
C TRP A 336 -17.21 7.66 36.01
N LEU A 337 -17.89 6.59 35.58
CA LEU A 337 -18.69 6.60 34.36
C LEU A 337 -19.89 7.55 34.47
N LYS A 338 -20.56 7.53 35.64
CA LYS A 338 -21.74 8.35 35.96
C LYS A 338 -21.39 9.83 36.08
N GLU A 339 -20.22 10.14 36.65
CA GLU A 339 -19.73 11.50 36.85
C GLU A 339 -19.14 12.14 35.58
N ASN A 340 -18.58 11.33 34.67
CA ASN A 340 -17.96 11.79 33.43
C ASN A 340 -18.87 11.69 32.19
N ASN A 341 -20.18 11.49 32.39
CA ASN A 341 -21.19 11.43 31.32
C ASN A 341 -20.85 10.44 30.18
N TYR A 342 -20.54 9.19 30.52
CA TYR A 342 -20.35 8.16 29.51
C TYR A 342 -21.69 7.67 28.94
N TYR A 343 -21.74 7.57 27.62
CA TYR A 343 -22.73 6.81 26.87
C TYR A 343 -22.22 5.39 26.69
N ILE A 344 -23.11 4.41 26.88
CA ILE A 344 -22.78 3.00 26.75
C ILE A 344 -23.60 2.41 25.61
N ILE A 345 -22.89 1.78 24.68
CA ILE A 345 -23.46 1.18 23.50
C ILE A 345 -23.29 -0.34 23.59
N ILE A 346 -24.43 -1.04 23.69
CA ILE A 346 -24.48 -2.50 23.78
C ILE A 346 -24.82 -3.07 22.40
N MET A 347 -23.88 -3.81 21.83
CA MET A 347 -23.97 -4.41 20.49
C MET A 347 -24.49 -5.86 20.56
N GLY A 348 -25.45 -6.20 19.69
CA GLY A 348 -25.85 -7.57 19.42
C GLY A 348 -24.87 -8.27 18.51
N THR A 349 -24.39 -9.45 18.88
CA THR A 349 -23.56 -10.25 17.96
C THR A 349 -24.38 -10.71 16.77
N ILE A 350 -24.09 -10.19 15.57
CA ILE A 350 -24.77 -10.52 14.29
C ILE A 350 -24.57 -11.99 13.86
N LEU A 351 -23.84 -12.82 14.60
CA LEU A 351 -23.38 -14.14 14.17
C LEU A 351 -23.57 -15.25 15.22
N ASP A 352 -24.78 -15.45 15.75
CA ASP A 352 -25.39 -16.78 15.97
C ASP A 352 -26.68 -16.68 16.80
N ASN A 353 -27.83 -16.93 16.18
CA ASN A 353 -29.15 -16.95 16.84
C ASN A 353 -29.37 -18.15 17.80
N LYS A 354 -28.31 -18.79 18.32
CA LYS A 354 -28.39 -20.04 19.09
C LYS A 354 -27.85 -19.99 20.53
N GLN A 355 -27.13 -18.94 20.94
CA GLN A 355 -26.68 -18.79 22.33
C GLN A 355 -27.30 -17.55 22.96
N LYS A 356 -28.24 -17.75 23.88
CA LYS A 356 -29.16 -16.71 24.38
C LYS A 356 -28.63 -15.86 25.55
N GLN A 357 -27.32 -15.85 25.85
CA GLN A 357 -26.81 -15.25 27.11
C GLN A 357 -25.38 -14.65 27.05
N SER A 358 -24.99 -13.96 25.98
CA SER A 358 -23.70 -13.23 25.97
C SER A 358 -23.80 -11.91 25.23
N TYR A 359 -23.57 -10.79 25.92
CA TYR A 359 -23.21 -9.54 25.25
C TYR A 359 -21.76 -9.70 24.81
N GLY A 360 -21.49 -9.65 23.49
CA GLY A 360 -20.15 -9.93 22.97
C GLY A 360 -19.22 -8.71 22.99
N GLN A 361 -19.77 -7.51 22.76
CA GLN A 361 -18.99 -6.30 22.51
C GLN A 361 -19.67 -5.07 23.12
N LEU A 362 -18.88 -4.18 23.72
CA LEU A 362 -19.35 -2.97 24.37
C LEU A 362 -18.53 -1.77 23.90
N MET A 363 -19.17 -0.64 23.63
CA MET A 363 -18.47 0.61 23.33
C MET A 363 -18.93 1.71 24.29
N LEU A 364 -17.99 2.45 24.87
CA LEU A 364 -18.28 3.56 25.78
C LEU A 364 -17.69 4.86 25.23
N MET A 365 -18.45 5.95 25.34
CA MET A 365 -18.07 7.26 24.81
C MET A 365 -18.33 8.36 25.84
N LYS A 366 -17.29 9.12 26.17
CA LYS A 366 -17.35 10.21 27.14
C LYS A 366 -17.87 11.48 26.48
N ASN A 367 -18.93 12.10 27.02
CA ASN A 367 -19.45 13.41 26.57
C ASN A 367 -19.99 13.54 25.11
N PHE A 368 -20.04 12.48 24.30
CA PHE A 368 -20.52 12.53 22.89
C PHE A 368 -21.68 11.55 22.64
N LEU A 369 -22.69 11.94 21.84
CA LEU A 369 -23.86 11.12 21.47
C LEU A 369 -23.68 10.64 20.02
N PRO A 370 -23.68 9.32 19.77
CA PRO A 370 -23.52 8.74 18.43
C PRO A 370 -24.74 9.02 17.54
N ARG A 371 -24.51 9.21 16.23
CA ARG A 371 -25.52 9.69 15.28
C ARG A 371 -26.33 8.59 14.56
N ALA A 372 -25.81 7.37 14.40
CA ALA A 372 -26.52 6.23 13.79
C ALA A 372 -25.88 4.87 14.15
N PHE A 373 -26.61 3.76 13.95
CA PHE A 373 -26.16 2.40 14.24
C PHE A 373 -26.07 1.52 12.98
N SER A 374 -24.82 1.30 12.58
CA SER A 374 -24.24 0.25 11.72
C SER A 374 -22.73 0.46 11.79
N ILE A 375 -22.34 1.72 11.88
CA ILE A 375 -21.01 2.29 11.99
C ILE A 375 -21.28 3.66 12.66
N CYS A 376 -20.48 4.12 13.63
CA CYS A 376 -20.81 5.36 14.38
C CYS A 376 -20.12 6.60 13.79
N PRO A 377 -20.80 7.49 13.03
CA PRO A 377 -20.21 8.73 12.54
C PRO A 377 -20.13 9.78 13.65
N LEU A 378 -18.94 10.37 13.81
CA LEU A 378 -18.64 11.40 14.79
C LEU A 378 -18.11 12.69 14.15
N ASP A 379 -18.73 13.83 14.46
CA ASP A 379 -18.38 15.12 13.89
C ASP A 379 -17.16 15.77 14.58
N ILE A 380 -16.42 16.62 13.86
CA ILE A 380 -15.31 17.44 14.39
C ILE A 380 -15.57 18.93 14.06
N SER A 381 -15.57 19.78 15.10
CA SER A 381 -15.66 21.27 15.14
C SER A 381 -17.00 22.02 14.93
N GLU A 382 -17.14 23.10 15.70
CA GLU A 382 -18.36 23.92 15.92
C GLU A 382 -18.52 25.12 14.95
N ASP A 383 -17.70 25.22 13.89
CA ASP A 383 -17.91 26.20 12.82
C ASP A 383 -17.51 25.62 11.44
N VAL A 384 -18.53 25.42 10.59
CA VAL A 384 -18.54 25.29 9.12
C VAL A 384 -18.06 23.98 8.45
N THR A 385 -17.52 22.96 9.12
CA THR A 385 -17.25 21.65 8.46
C THR A 385 -17.42 20.42 9.36
N ASN A 386 -18.63 19.82 9.41
CA ASN A 386 -18.82 18.52 10.09
C ASN A 386 -18.16 17.40 9.27
N VAL A 387 -16.94 16.99 9.63
CA VAL A 387 -16.33 15.76 9.12
C VAL A 387 -16.64 14.61 10.05
N THR A 388 -17.28 13.55 9.54
CA THR A 388 -17.65 12.36 10.31
C THR A 388 -16.55 11.30 10.28
N ILE A 389 -16.17 10.72 11.43
CA ILE A 389 -15.38 9.47 11.50
C ILE A 389 -16.26 8.34 12.02
N ASP A 390 -16.28 7.24 11.29
CA ASP A 390 -17.06 6.03 11.54
C ASP A 390 -16.28 5.03 12.40
N LEU A 391 -16.71 4.78 13.65
CA LEU A 391 -16.00 3.86 14.57
C LEU A 391 -16.64 2.47 14.63
N VAL A 392 -15.81 1.43 14.61
CA VAL A 392 -16.25 0.03 14.64
C VAL A 392 -15.49 -0.76 15.70
N ASN A 393 -16.20 -1.26 16.71
CA ASN A 393 -15.66 -2.25 17.64
C ASN A 393 -15.76 -3.66 17.02
N LEU A 394 -14.61 -4.30 16.74
CA LEU A 394 -14.51 -5.62 16.12
C LEU A 394 -14.10 -6.70 17.11
N HIS A 395 -14.69 -7.89 16.91
CA HIS A 395 -14.31 -9.15 17.54
C HIS A 395 -14.57 -10.24 16.51
N LEU A 396 -13.54 -10.60 15.74
CA LEU A 396 -13.68 -11.57 14.64
C LEU A 396 -13.67 -13.02 15.16
N HIS A 397 -14.04 -13.99 14.33
CA HIS A 397 -14.15 -15.39 14.75
C HIS A 397 -12.83 -15.97 15.30
N SER A 398 -12.88 -16.56 16.49
CA SER A 398 -11.74 -17.25 17.10
C SER A 398 -11.39 -18.57 16.38
N ASN A 399 -10.14 -19.00 16.55
CA ASN A 399 -9.57 -20.19 15.90
C ASN A 399 -10.20 -21.53 16.35
N HIS A 400 -11.12 -21.52 17.33
CA HIS A 400 -11.81 -22.73 17.80
C HIS A 400 -12.96 -23.19 16.88
N THR A 401 -13.26 -22.44 15.81
CA THR A 401 -14.32 -22.74 14.85
C THR A 401 -13.80 -23.33 13.53
N PHE A 402 -14.57 -24.24 12.90
CA PHE A 402 -14.20 -24.80 11.58
C PHE A 402 -14.20 -23.69 10.52
N ASN A 403 -13.12 -23.63 9.71
CA ASN A 403 -12.86 -22.58 8.71
C ASN A 403 -12.85 -21.14 9.28
N ALA A 404 -12.37 -20.95 10.52
CA ALA A 404 -12.31 -19.63 11.16
C ALA A 404 -11.62 -18.56 10.30
N ASN A 405 -10.48 -18.91 9.67
CA ASN A 405 -9.73 -18.02 8.79
C ASN A 405 -10.54 -17.56 7.57
N GLU A 406 -11.23 -18.46 6.87
CA GLU A 406 -12.07 -18.09 5.72
C GLU A 406 -13.22 -17.16 6.12
N LYS A 407 -13.82 -17.39 7.30
CA LYS A 407 -14.87 -16.52 7.83
C LYS A 407 -14.35 -15.13 8.18
N ARG A 408 -13.17 -15.03 8.82
CA ARG A 408 -12.52 -13.74 9.10
C ARG A 408 -12.21 -13.00 7.80
N CYS A 409 -11.66 -13.70 6.81
CA CYS A 409 -11.38 -13.14 5.50
C CYS A 409 -12.63 -12.55 4.83
N GLN A 410 -13.73 -13.31 4.81
CA GLN A 410 -15.00 -12.86 4.22
C GLN A 410 -15.57 -11.65 4.95
N LEU A 411 -15.47 -11.61 6.28
CA LEU A 411 -15.99 -10.52 7.10
C LEU A 411 -15.17 -9.23 6.92
N LEU A 412 -13.84 -9.32 6.86
CA LEU A 412 -12.97 -8.17 6.55
C LEU A 412 -13.27 -7.61 5.16
N GLU A 413 -13.36 -8.48 4.14
CA GLU A 413 -13.71 -8.04 2.79
C GLU A 413 -15.10 -7.43 2.71
N TYR A 414 -16.05 -7.92 3.51
CA TYR A 414 -17.37 -7.33 3.62
C TYR A 414 -17.28 -5.91 4.18
N PHE A 415 -16.63 -5.71 5.33
CA PHE A 415 -16.45 -4.39 5.92
C PHE A 415 -15.78 -3.40 4.95
N PHE A 416 -14.70 -3.81 4.28
CA PHE A 416 -14.02 -2.95 3.30
C PHE A 416 -14.86 -2.64 2.05
N LYS A 417 -15.87 -3.45 1.71
CA LYS A 417 -16.76 -3.22 0.57
C LYS A 417 -18.03 -2.43 0.91
N THR A 418 -18.54 -2.55 2.14
CA THR A 418 -19.88 -2.04 2.50
C THR A 418 -19.90 -0.78 3.35
N MET A 419 -18.75 -0.33 3.87
CA MET A 419 -18.65 0.93 4.60
C MET A 419 -19.00 2.10 3.66
N ASN A 420 -20.03 2.87 4.02
CA ASN A 420 -20.57 3.95 3.18
C ASN A 420 -19.76 5.26 3.29
N THR A 421 -18.96 5.44 4.34
CA THR A 421 -18.18 6.67 4.58
C THR A 421 -16.73 6.52 4.17
N GLN A 422 -16.14 7.61 3.68
CA GLN A 422 -14.71 7.69 3.36
C GLN A 422 -13.79 7.75 4.59
N ASN A 423 -14.32 7.86 5.81
CA ASN A 423 -13.55 8.10 7.04
C ASN A 423 -13.99 7.12 8.13
N TYR A 424 -13.29 6.02 8.35
CA TYR A 424 -13.65 5.05 9.40
C TYR A 424 -12.44 4.45 10.11
N MET A 425 -12.66 3.86 11.28
CA MET A 425 -11.64 3.21 12.09
C MET A 425 -12.18 1.89 12.66
N LEU A 426 -11.46 0.80 12.39
CA LEU A 426 -11.74 -0.51 12.95
C LEU A 426 -10.85 -0.74 14.18
N ILE A 427 -11.47 -1.10 15.30
CA ILE A 427 -10.85 -1.14 16.62
C ILE A 427 -11.22 -2.45 17.29
N GLY A 428 -10.26 -3.21 17.80
CA GLY A 428 -10.56 -4.36 18.64
C GLY A 428 -9.76 -5.61 18.33
N ASP A 429 -10.32 -6.75 18.68
CA ASP A 429 -9.70 -8.08 18.57
C ASP A 429 -10.02 -8.72 17.21
N PHE A 430 -8.98 -8.80 16.38
CA PHE A 430 -9.08 -9.37 15.03
C PHE A 430 -8.92 -10.89 15.02
N ASN A 431 -8.52 -11.53 16.12
CA ASN A 431 -8.35 -12.98 16.22
C ASN A 431 -7.37 -13.62 15.21
N PHE A 432 -6.45 -12.83 14.64
CA PHE A 432 -5.32 -13.32 13.84
C PHE A 432 -4.06 -12.47 14.08
N GLY A 433 -2.89 -13.10 13.98
CA GLY A 433 -1.58 -12.47 14.16
C GLY A 433 -0.91 -12.06 12.85
N ASP A 434 0.32 -11.53 12.97
CA ASP A 434 1.09 -11.06 11.81
C ASP A 434 1.63 -12.19 10.92
N TYR A 435 1.56 -13.45 11.35
CA TYR A 435 1.96 -14.63 10.57
C TYR A 435 0.78 -15.35 9.88
N ASP A 436 -0.45 -14.87 10.06
CA ASP A 436 -1.64 -15.47 9.44
C ASP A 436 -1.82 -14.95 7.99
N ILE A 437 -1.17 -15.65 7.05
CA ILE A 437 -1.00 -15.21 5.65
C ILE A 437 -2.32 -14.83 4.96
N LYS A 438 -3.42 -15.57 5.17
CA LYS A 438 -4.68 -15.31 4.43
C LYS A 438 -5.30 -13.97 4.80
N GLU A 439 -5.36 -13.66 6.09
CA GLU A 439 -5.89 -12.41 6.62
C GLU A 439 -4.92 -11.24 6.36
N GLN A 440 -3.62 -11.46 6.53
CA GLN A 440 -2.60 -10.46 6.19
C GLN A 440 -2.64 -10.10 4.70
N ASN A 441 -2.87 -11.07 3.80
CA ASN A 441 -3.07 -10.80 2.37
C ASN A 441 -4.30 -9.93 2.09
N ILE A 442 -5.31 -9.89 2.95
CA ILE A 442 -6.44 -8.96 2.80
C ILE A 442 -6.05 -7.57 3.26
N LEU A 443 -5.41 -7.46 4.43
CA LEU A 443 -4.91 -6.16 4.90
C LEU A 443 -3.93 -5.55 3.89
N GLN A 444 -3.02 -6.35 3.36
CA GLN A 444 -2.06 -5.95 2.32
C GLN A 444 -2.75 -5.50 1.03
N ARG A 445 -3.85 -6.15 0.64
CA ARG A 445 -4.68 -5.71 -0.51
C ARG A 445 -5.32 -4.33 -0.31
N HIS A 446 -5.50 -3.89 0.93
CA HIS A 446 -6.13 -2.61 1.29
C HIS A 446 -5.18 -1.62 1.98
N GLN A 447 -3.87 -1.88 2.04
CA GLN A 447 -2.89 -1.15 2.85
C GLN A 447 -2.73 0.35 2.52
N HIS A 448 -3.19 0.80 1.34
CA HIS A 448 -3.13 2.21 0.91
C HIS A 448 -4.34 3.03 1.35
N GLN A 449 -5.39 2.34 1.74
CA GLN A 449 -6.60 2.94 2.29
C GLN A 449 -6.69 2.66 3.78
N ILE A 450 -6.12 1.55 4.27
CA ILE A 450 -6.19 1.09 5.65
C ILE A 450 -4.79 1.01 6.25
N HIS A 451 -4.56 1.83 7.26
CA HIS A 451 -3.33 1.95 8.02
C HIS A 451 -3.41 1.11 9.31
N ASP A 452 -2.50 0.14 9.49
CA ASP A 452 -2.34 -0.57 10.77
C ASP A 452 -1.38 0.25 11.65
N LEU A 453 -1.96 1.09 12.51
CA LEU A 453 -1.23 2.16 13.20
C LEU A 453 -0.03 1.65 14.04
N TRP A 454 -0.04 0.38 14.47
CA TRP A 454 1.10 -0.19 15.18
C TRP A 454 2.31 -0.41 14.27
N LYS A 455 2.07 -0.96 13.07
CA LYS A 455 3.10 -1.20 12.05
C LYS A 455 3.64 0.11 11.46
N ASP A 456 2.83 1.15 11.46
CA ASP A 456 3.25 2.48 10.98
C ASP A 456 4.22 3.17 11.94
N ILE A 457 4.18 2.84 13.24
CA ILE A 457 5.01 3.49 14.28
C ILE A 457 6.22 2.63 14.67
N TYR A 458 6.07 1.31 14.73
CA TYR A 458 7.04 0.41 15.34
C TYR A 458 7.53 -0.67 14.38
N ASP A 459 8.84 -0.93 14.40
CA ASP A 459 9.43 -2.14 13.84
C ASP A 459 9.01 -3.36 14.68
N LEU A 460 8.45 -4.39 14.05
CA LEU A 460 7.92 -5.58 14.73
C LEU A 460 9.04 -6.45 15.33
N ASP A 461 10.27 -6.36 14.82
CA ASP A 461 11.40 -7.11 15.37
C ASP A 461 11.87 -6.52 16.71
N GLU A 462 11.74 -5.20 16.89
CA GLU A 462 12.04 -4.51 18.15
C GLU A 462 10.83 -4.46 19.09
N ASN A 463 9.65 -4.17 18.55
CA ASN A 463 8.41 -3.97 19.27
C ASN A 463 7.25 -4.72 18.59
N SER A 464 7.21 -6.03 18.82
CA SER A 464 6.26 -6.95 18.20
C SER A 464 4.78 -6.64 18.44
N GLY A 465 4.47 -5.87 19.48
CA GLY A 465 3.10 -5.46 19.79
C GLY A 465 2.20 -6.60 20.24
N TYR A 466 2.74 -7.69 20.80
CA TYR A 466 1.93 -8.84 21.22
C TYR A 466 0.95 -8.45 22.33
N THR A 467 -0.33 -8.42 21.97
CA THR A 467 -1.43 -8.21 22.92
C THR A 467 -1.83 -9.53 23.58
N PHE A 468 -1.63 -10.65 22.90
CA PHE A 468 -1.77 -12.00 23.46
C PHE A 468 -0.39 -12.66 23.57
N ASP A 469 0.13 -12.87 24.79
CA ASP A 469 1.48 -13.41 24.99
C ASP A 469 1.53 -14.47 26.10
N PRO A 470 1.31 -15.76 25.78
CA PRO A 470 1.36 -16.86 26.74
C PRO A 470 2.69 -17.03 27.48
N SER A 471 3.79 -16.45 26.97
CA SER A 471 5.11 -16.52 27.61
C SER A 471 5.25 -15.57 28.81
N ARG A 472 4.46 -14.49 28.83
CA ARG A 472 4.50 -13.44 29.87
C ARG A 472 3.17 -13.25 30.59
N ASN A 473 2.07 -13.68 29.98
CA ASN A 473 0.71 -13.55 30.49
C ASN A 473 0.17 -14.92 30.95
N ILE A 474 -0.07 -15.05 32.25
CA ILE A 474 -0.54 -16.30 32.87
C ILE A 474 -1.97 -16.64 32.42
N CYS A 475 -2.83 -15.64 32.21
CA CYS A 475 -4.17 -15.87 31.68
C CYS A 475 -4.09 -16.45 30.26
N ALA A 476 -3.26 -15.86 29.38
CA ALA A 476 -3.02 -16.37 28.03
C ALA A 476 -2.36 -17.76 28.04
N GLN A 477 -1.50 -18.04 29.01
CA GLN A 477 -0.91 -19.35 29.20
C GLN A 477 -1.99 -20.41 29.51
N ILE A 478 -2.99 -20.06 30.32
CA ILE A 478 -4.09 -20.95 30.69
C ILE A 478 -5.07 -21.12 29.52
N THR A 479 -5.37 -20.04 28.78
CA THR A 479 -6.37 -20.04 27.71
C THR A 479 -5.84 -20.51 26.36
N SER A 480 -4.51 -20.52 26.13
CA SER A 480 -3.93 -20.89 24.83
C SER A 480 -3.77 -22.40 24.62
N ASP A 481 -4.27 -22.87 23.47
CA ASP A 481 -4.05 -24.25 22.99
C ASP A 481 -2.61 -24.48 22.49
N PHE A 482 -1.97 -23.44 21.94
CA PHE A 482 -0.70 -23.54 21.19
C PHE A 482 0.46 -22.73 21.77
N GLN A 483 0.25 -21.98 22.86
CA GLN A 483 1.28 -21.17 23.53
C GLN A 483 2.04 -20.20 22.59
N LEU A 484 1.32 -19.62 21.61
CA LEU A 484 1.88 -18.67 20.64
C LEU A 484 1.56 -17.23 21.04
N SER A 485 2.57 -16.35 20.98
CA SER A 485 2.40 -14.91 21.17
C SER A 485 1.96 -14.24 19.86
N LEU A 486 0.89 -13.47 19.90
CA LEU A 486 0.22 -12.90 18.73
C LEU A 486 -0.25 -11.46 19.02
N ARG A 487 -0.20 -10.61 17.99
CA ARG A 487 -0.84 -9.30 17.99
C ARG A 487 -2.26 -9.42 17.46
N LEU A 488 -3.20 -9.64 18.37
CA LEU A 488 -4.61 -9.89 18.04
C LEU A 488 -5.42 -8.60 17.99
N ASP A 489 -5.13 -7.66 18.89
CA ASP A 489 -5.82 -6.38 18.95
C ASP A 489 -5.15 -5.34 18.06
N ARG A 490 -5.94 -4.54 17.33
CA ARG A 490 -5.44 -3.58 16.33
C ARG A 490 -6.29 -2.32 16.27
N TYR A 491 -5.63 -1.24 15.85
CA TYR A 491 -6.25 -0.02 15.36
C TYR A 491 -5.98 0.07 13.85
N LEU A 492 -7.01 -0.21 13.04
CA LEU A 492 -6.94 -0.04 11.59
C LEU A 492 -7.68 1.24 11.20
N LEU A 493 -6.96 2.24 10.72
CA LEU A 493 -7.53 3.54 10.35
C LEU A 493 -7.65 3.65 8.84
N HIS A 494 -8.85 3.95 8.34
CA HIS A 494 -9.04 4.31 6.95
C HIS A 494 -8.48 5.71 6.67
N LYS A 495 -7.93 5.93 5.48
CA LYS A 495 -7.48 7.23 5.01
C LYS A 495 -8.57 8.26 5.26
N LEU A 496 -8.26 9.25 6.09
CA LEU A 496 -9.22 10.28 6.48
C LEU A 496 -9.21 11.39 5.43
N HIS A 497 -10.31 11.54 4.72
CA HIS A 497 -10.58 12.67 3.84
C HIS A 497 -10.93 13.90 4.67
N ASN A 498 -10.31 15.04 4.33
CA ASN A 498 -10.51 16.35 4.94
C ASN A 498 -10.13 16.46 6.43
N LEU A 499 -9.37 15.49 6.95
CA LEU A 499 -8.84 15.46 8.31
C LEU A 499 -7.40 14.96 8.28
N SER A 500 -6.47 15.71 8.88
CA SER A 500 -5.15 15.17 9.21
C SER A 500 -5.14 14.65 10.64
N TYR A 501 -4.23 13.72 10.93
CA TYR A 501 -4.04 13.22 12.28
C TYR A 501 -2.55 13.06 12.62
N SER A 502 -2.26 13.06 13.91
CA SER A 502 -0.93 12.72 14.43
C SER A 502 -1.10 11.85 15.68
N ILE A 503 -0.26 10.83 15.81
CA ILE A 503 -0.32 9.91 16.96
C ILE A 503 0.65 10.41 18.02
N GLU A 504 0.13 10.73 19.20
CA GLU A 504 0.94 11.15 20.35
C GLU A 504 1.51 9.93 21.07
N HIS A 505 0.67 8.91 21.30
CA HIS A 505 1.05 7.66 21.97
C HIS A 505 0.24 6.48 21.44
N LEU A 506 0.90 5.34 21.24
CA LEU A 506 0.26 4.04 20.99
C LEU A 506 0.98 2.98 21.81
N ASN A 507 0.38 2.53 22.92
CA ASN A 507 1.06 1.69 23.90
C ASN A 507 0.22 0.46 24.31
N ILE A 508 0.90 -0.62 24.68
CA ILE A 508 0.29 -1.75 25.38
C ILE A 508 0.17 -1.41 26.87
N VAL A 509 -1.02 -1.60 27.45
CA VAL A 509 -1.32 -1.33 28.86
C VAL A 509 -1.98 -2.55 29.52
N GLY A 510 -2.07 -2.55 30.85
CA GLY A 510 -2.59 -3.71 31.60
C GLY A 510 -1.57 -4.84 31.78
N LEU A 511 -0.27 -4.54 31.68
CA LEU A 511 0.84 -5.49 31.88
C LEU A 511 0.99 -5.93 33.35
N GLU A 512 0.38 -5.20 34.29
CA GLU A 512 0.52 -5.46 35.71
C GLU A 512 -0.16 -6.78 36.12
N THR A 513 0.44 -7.45 37.10
CA THR A 513 -0.10 -8.68 37.67
C THR A 513 -0.75 -8.43 39.02
N ILE A 514 -1.85 -9.12 39.27
CA ILE A 514 -2.64 -9.11 40.49
C ILE A 514 -2.08 -10.17 41.43
N SER A 515 -1.73 -9.78 42.66
CA SER A 515 -1.35 -10.75 43.70
C SER A 515 -2.60 -11.41 44.27
N ILE A 516 -2.75 -12.72 44.04
CA ILE A 516 -3.89 -13.50 44.52
C ILE A 516 -3.57 -14.13 45.87
N ASP A 517 -2.34 -14.61 46.02
CA ASP A 517 -1.84 -15.21 47.26
C ASP A 517 -0.43 -14.65 47.54
N PRO A 518 -0.32 -13.64 48.42
CA PRO A 518 0.96 -13.03 48.78
C PRO A 518 1.92 -14.01 49.46
N ILE A 519 1.40 -15.04 50.12
CA ILE A 519 2.19 -16.00 50.90
C ILE A 519 2.89 -16.98 49.95
N ASN A 520 2.18 -17.45 48.92
CA ASN A 520 2.72 -18.36 47.91
C ASN A 520 3.25 -17.64 46.65
N LYS A 521 3.30 -16.30 46.66
CA LYS A 521 3.68 -15.45 45.51
C LYS A 521 2.91 -15.79 44.23
N LYS A 522 1.62 -16.11 44.35
CA LYS A 522 0.79 -16.40 43.19
C LYS A 522 0.26 -15.10 42.60
N HIS A 523 0.60 -14.87 41.34
CA HIS A 523 0.19 -13.71 40.57
C HIS A 523 -0.61 -14.12 39.33
N ILE A 524 -1.46 -13.23 38.81
CA ILE A 524 -2.19 -13.42 37.55
C ILE A 524 -2.31 -12.10 36.80
N ASN A 525 -2.40 -12.13 35.48
CA ASN A 525 -2.65 -10.94 34.68
C ASN A 525 -4.14 -10.55 34.70
N GLN A 526 -4.43 -9.30 34.35
CA GLN A 526 -5.79 -8.75 34.39
C GLN A 526 -6.72 -9.39 33.35
N SER A 527 -6.21 -9.70 32.15
CA SER A 527 -6.90 -10.46 31.11
C SER A 527 -5.87 -11.30 30.34
N ASP A 528 -6.29 -12.22 29.48
CA ASP A 528 -5.39 -12.95 28.58
C ASP A 528 -4.90 -12.09 27.40
N HIS A 529 -5.60 -10.99 27.13
CA HIS A 529 -5.11 -9.90 26.30
C HIS A 529 -4.62 -8.73 27.15
N TYR A 530 -3.53 -8.10 26.73
CA TYR A 530 -3.17 -6.75 27.16
C TYR A 530 -3.98 -5.72 26.36
N ALA A 531 -4.33 -4.60 26.98
CA ALA A 531 -5.06 -3.52 26.32
C ALA A 531 -4.15 -2.72 25.40
N LEU A 532 -4.74 -2.10 24.36
CA LEU A 532 -4.07 -1.09 23.54
C LEU A 532 -4.66 0.28 23.83
N GLN A 533 -3.79 1.24 24.12
CA GLN A 533 -4.12 2.65 24.31
C GLN A 533 -3.61 3.46 23.12
N LEU A 534 -4.47 4.26 22.50
CA LEU A 534 -4.12 5.21 21.46
C LEU A 534 -4.50 6.63 21.89
N ILE A 535 -3.56 7.56 21.79
CA ILE A 535 -3.80 9.00 21.91
C ILE A 535 -3.51 9.61 20.55
N ILE A 536 -4.56 10.14 19.91
CA ILE A 536 -4.51 10.67 18.55
C ILE A 536 -5.03 12.11 18.54
N ASN A 537 -4.34 12.96 17.78
CA ASN A 537 -4.74 14.34 17.56
C ASN A 537 -5.32 14.48 16.14
N PHE A 538 -6.58 14.90 16.00
CA PHE A 538 -7.24 15.20 14.73
C PHE A 538 -7.21 16.70 14.44
N ARG A 539 -6.87 17.09 13.21
CA ARG A 539 -6.84 18.49 12.76
C ARG A 539 -7.60 18.68 11.46
N ILE A 540 -8.47 19.69 11.42
CA ILE A 540 -9.06 20.20 10.18
C ILE A 540 -8.05 21.15 9.55
N ARG A 541 -7.76 21.02 8.25
CA ARG A 541 -6.74 21.87 7.60
C ARG A 541 -7.23 23.33 7.50
N PRO A 542 -6.49 24.30 8.07
CA PRO A 542 -6.91 25.69 8.03
C PRO A 542 -6.68 26.29 6.64
N ILE A 543 -7.68 27.02 6.14
CA ILE A 543 -7.51 27.98 5.05
C ILE A 543 -7.00 29.30 5.63
N THR A 544 -6.11 29.98 4.92
CA THR A 544 -5.47 31.21 5.37
C THR A 544 -5.48 32.28 4.29
N HIS A 545 -5.63 33.54 4.71
CA HIS A 545 -5.45 34.69 3.82
C HIS A 545 -3.99 34.90 3.40
N ARG A 546 -3.04 34.19 4.01
CA ARG A 546 -1.61 34.22 3.66
C ARG A 546 -1.27 33.47 2.38
N SER A 547 -2.18 32.69 1.82
CA SER A 547 -1.92 31.93 0.60
C SER A 547 -3.05 32.09 -0.41
N ALA A 548 -2.70 32.00 -1.69
CA ALA A 548 -3.63 32.14 -2.80
C ALA A 548 -3.25 31.21 -3.95
N LEU A 549 -4.22 30.59 -4.62
CA LEU A 549 -4.04 29.93 -5.91
C LEU A 549 -4.41 30.91 -7.03
N VAL A 550 -3.47 31.20 -7.94
CA VAL A 550 -3.60 32.29 -8.91
C VAL A 550 -3.04 31.93 -10.28
N LEU A 551 -3.45 32.69 -11.30
CA LEU A 551 -2.76 32.79 -12.59
C LEU A 551 -1.96 34.08 -12.63
N LEU A 552 -0.74 34.03 -13.18
CA LEU A 552 0.13 35.20 -13.35
C LEU A 552 0.39 35.48 -14.84
N PRO A 553 0.35 36.74 -15.28
CA PRO A 553 0.81 37.11 -16.62
C PRO A 553 2.34 36.97 -16.71
N PRO A 554 2.91 36.77 -17.90
CA PRO A 554 4.36 36.79 -18.11
C PRO A 554 4.99 38.13 -17.70
N MET A 555 6.21 38.08 -17.16
CA MET A 555 6.91 39.26 -16.60
C MET A 555 7.18 40.36 -17.63
N ASN A 556 7.31 40.04 -18.91
CA ASN A 556 7.50 41.05 -19.97
C ASN A 556 6.28 41.98 -20.14
N ILE A 557 5.11 41.59 -19.64
CA ILE A 557 3.87 42.38 -19.68
C ILE A 557 3.67 43.17 -18.37
N TRP A 558 4.37 42.80 -17.29
CA TRP A 558 4.21 43.47 -16.00
C TRP A 558 4.45 44.98 -16.05
N PRO A 559 5.45 45.53 -16.76
CA PRO A 559 5.65 46.98 -16.81
C PRO A 559 4.41 47.75 -17.31
N LEU A 560 3.64 47.16 -18.23
CA LEU A 560 2.40 47.76 -18.72
C LEU A 560 1.32 47.76 -17.63
N ILE A 561 1.12 46.62 -16.95
CA ILE A 561 0.10 46.48 -15.90
C ILE A 561 0.45 47.34 -14.68
N GLU A 562 1.72 47.29 -14.28
CA GLU A 562 2.21 48.01 -13.10
C GLU A 562 2.25 49.52 -13.30
N SER A 563 2.33 50.01 -14.54
CA SER A 563 2.20 51.45 -14.82
C SER A 563 0.86 52.05 -14.36
N PHE A 564 -0.18 51.21 -14.24
CA PHE A 564 -1.46 51.56 -13.66
C PHE A 564 -1.48 51.34 -12.14
N ARG A 565 -1.04 50.16 -11.68
CA ARG A 565 -1.08 49.76 -10.27
C ARG A 565 -0.21 50.62 -9.37
N GLU A 566 1.00 50.97 -9.80
CA GLU A 566 1.91 51.82 -9.02
C GLU A 566 1.26 53.16 -8.61
N LYS A 567 0.36 53.70 -9.44
CA LYS A 567 -0.31 54.99 -9.20
C LYS A 567 -1.60 54.87 -8.40
N PHE A 568 -2.30 53.75 -8.52
CA PHE A 568 -3.71 53.66 -8.12
C PHE A 568 -4.08 52.40 -7.31
N ASP A 569 -3.17 51.45 -7.11
CA ASP A 569 -3.38 50.24 -6.31
C ASP A 569 -2.59 50.33 -4.99
N PRO A 570 -3.25 50.47 -3.83
CA PRO A 570 -2.58 50.51 -2.54
C PRO A 570 -1.87 49.20 -2.19
N LEU A 571 -2.25 48.08 -2.83
CA LEU A 571 -1.67 46.75 -2.62
C LEU A 571 -0.57 46.42 -3.65
N PHE A 572 -0.17 47.38 -4.48
CA PHE A 572 0.89 47.24 -5.48
C PHE A 572 2.15 46.56 -4.94
N ASN A 573 2.68 47.02 -3.81
CA ASN A 573 3.90 46.44 -3.21
C ASN A 573 3.70 45.08 -2.54
N GLN A 574 2.44 44.64 -2.35
CA GLN A 574 2.12 43.41 -1.64
C GLN A 574 1.82 42.25 -2.60
N TRP A 575 1.20 42.53 -3.74
CA TRP A 575 0.78 41.52 -4.70
C TRP A 575 1.40 41.75 -6.08
N PRO A 576 1.94 40.70 -6.74
CA PRO A 576 2.22 40.79 -8.17
C PRO A 576 0.92 40.90 -8.98
N PRO A 577 0.96 41.26 -10.28
CA PRO A 577 -0.21 41.21 -11.14
C PRO A 577 -0.73 39.77 -11.22
N HIS A 578 -2.00 39.53 -10.89
CA HIS A 578 -2.54 38.18 -10.77
C HIS A 578 -4.04 38.12 -11.09
N ILE A 579 -4.51 36.92 -11.42
CA ILE A 579 -5.94 36.56 -11.47
C ILE A 579 -6.16 35.50 -10.40
N ASN A 580 -7.03 35.78 -9.43
CA ASN A 580 -7.34 34.83 -8.37
C ASN A 580 -8.19 33.67 -8.89
N LEU A 581 -7.73 32.45 -8.65
CA LEU A 581 -8.56 31.24 -8.74
C LEU A 581 -9.20 30.99 -7.37
N PHE A 582 -8.38 30.94 -6.32
CA PHE A 582 -8.81 30.67 -4.94
C PHE A 582 -8.02 31.53 -3.95
N TRP A 583 -8.70 32.39 -3.19
CA TRP A 583 -8.13 33.12 -2.04
C TRP A 583 -9.24 33.37 -1.00
N PRO A 584 -9.05 33.07 0.29
CA PRO A 584 -7.87 32.46 0.96
C PRO A 584 -7.60 31.01 0.51
N PHE A 585 -6.37 30.51 0.54
CA PHE A 585 -6.02 29.12 0.17
C PHE A 585 -5.45 28.32 1.36
N PHE A 586 -5.00 27.07 1.17
CA PHE A 586 -4.45 26.24 2.25
C PHE A 586 -3.19 26.85 2.89
N ASP A 587 -3.01 26.68 4.21
CA ASP A 587 -1.80 27.09 4.92
C ASP A 587 -0.67 26.07 4.70
N LEU A 588 0.05 26.20 3.58
CA LEU A 588 1.16 25.32 3.22
C LEU A 588 2.42 25.69 4.02
N ILE A 589 2.95 24.73 4.77
CA ILE A 589 4.15 24.86 5.62
C ILE A 589 5.31 23.99 5.12
N ASP A 590 5.26 23.58 3.84
CA ASP A 590 6.28 22.77 3.17
C ASP A 590 6.47 21.39 3.83
N THR A 591 5.37 20.77 4.26
CA THR A 591 5.36 19.42 4.85
C THR A 591 5.13 18.33 3.80
N GLU A 592 5.46 17.08 4.14
CA GLU A 592 5.14 15.91 3.31
C GLU A 592 3.63 15.82 3.05
N ASP A 593 2.82 16.19 4.04
CA ASP A 593 1.36 16.21 3.99
C ASP A 593 0.79 17.29 3.03
N ASP A 594 1.51 18.40 2.83
CA ASP A 594 1.19 19.42 1.83
C ASP A 594 1.42 18.89 0.41
N GLU A 595 2.53 18.16 0.22
CA GLU A 595 2.91 17.58 -1.06
C GLU A 595 1.93 16.50 -1.52
N GLU A 596 1.60 15.53 -0.66
CA GLU A 596 0.74 14.40 -1.04
C GLU A 596 -0.71 14.78 -1.28
N ASN A 597 -1.25 15.66 -0.44
CA ASN A 597 -2.70 15.85 -0.36
C ASN A 597 -3.19 17.16 -1.01
N ILE A 598 -2.27 18.07 -1.37
CA ILE A 598 -2.64 19.32 -2.07
C ILE A 598 -1.87 19.44 -3.39
N LEU A 599 -0.54 19.43 -3.33
CA LEU A 599 0.27 19.76 -4.51
C LEU A 599 0.23 18.63 -5.55
N LEU A 600 0.31 17.36 -5.14
CA LEU A 600 0.24 16.22 -6.06
C LEU A 600 -1.13 16.14 -6.78
N PRO A 601 -2.30 16.18 -6.11
CA PRO A 601 -3.59 16.21 -6.78
C PRO A 601 -3.74 17.36 -7.78
N LEU A 602 -3.30 18.57 -7.41
CA LEU A 602 -3.31 19.72 -8.31
C LEU A 602 -2.43 19.49 -9.55
N ARG A 603 -1.21 18.99 -9.37
CA ARG A 603 -0.28 18.71 -10.48
C ARG A 603 -0.83 17.62 -11.41
N LEU A 604 -1.42 16.55 -10.87
CA LEU A 604 -2.06 15.48 -11.65
C LEU A 604 -3.24 16.00 -12.48
N LEU A 605 -4.05 16.88 -11.90
CA LEU A 605 -5.13 17.54 -12.63
C LEU A 605 -4.56 18.41 -13.75
N PHE A 606 -3.59 19.27 -13.43
CA PHE A 606 -3.02 20.23 -14.40
C PHE A 606 -2.23 19.59 -15.54
N ALA A 607 -1.64 18.42 -15.34
CA ALA A 607 -1.03 17.64 -16.40
C ALA A 607 -2.03 17.26 -17.52
N GLN A 608 -3.32 17.16 -17.20
CA GLN A 608 -4.38 16.83 -18.16
C GLN A 608 -4.86 18.05 -18.97
N TYR A 609 -4.49 19.27 -18.57
CA TYR A 609 -4.89 20.50 -19.24
C TYR A 609 -3.88 20.94 -20.29
N LYS A 610 -4.32 21.18 -21.53
CA LYS A 610 -3.46 21.88 -22.50
C LYS A 610 -3.25 23.33 -22.05
N SER A 611 -2.06 23.86 -22.28
CA SER A 611 -1.81 25.30 -22.18
C SER A 611 -2.75 26.07 -23.11
N PHE A 612 -3.23 27.22 -22.68
CA PHE A 612 -4.17 28.05 -23.43
C PHE A 612 -3.83 29.53 -23.29
N ASP A 613 -4.23 30.35 -24.26
CA ASP A 613 -4.01 31.79 -24.22
C ASP A 613 -5.15 32.52 -23.49
N ILE A 614 -4.78 33.52 -22.69
CA ILE A 614 -5.70 34.52 -22.14
C ILE A 614 -5.60 35.80 -22.97
N GLU A 615 -6.76 36.36 -23.30
CA GLU A 615 -6.88 37.69 -23.88
C GLU A 615 -7.63 38.62 -22.93
N ILE A 616 -7.04 39.79 -22.69
CA ILE A 616 -7.62 40.91 -21.96
C ILE A 616 -7.87 42.03 -22.96
N ASN A 617 -9.13 42.43 -23.12
CA ASN A 617 -9.55 43.42 -24.11
C ASN A 617 -10.30 44.62 -23.51
N GLU A 618 -10.71 44.55 -22.25
CA GLU A 618 -11.53 45.57 -21.59
C GLU A 618 -11.01 45.87 -20.18
N ILE A 619 -11.12 47.14 -19.77
CA ILE A 619 -11.01 47.55 -18.36
C ILE A 619 -12.41 47.87 -17.85
N ASP A 620 -12.82 47.13 -16.82
CA ASP A 620 -14.12 47.29 -16.16
C ASP A 620 -13.94 47.69 -14.70
N SER A 621 -15.05 47.89 -13.97
CA SER A 621 -15.03 48.41 -12.61
C SER A 621 -16.16 47.88 -11.74
N PHE A 622 -15.82 47.41 -10.54
CA PHE A 622 -16.80 47.11 -9.50
C PHE A 622 -17.20 48.40 -8.78
N LYS A 623 -18.49 48.73 -8.83
CA LYS A 623 -19.03 49.95 -8.19
C LYS A 623 -19.02 49.88 -6.67
N GLU A 624 -19.26 48.70 -6.12
CA GLU A 624 -19.41 48.47 -4.67
C GLU A 624 -18.08 48.63 -3.92
N ASN A 625 -17.00 48.06 -4.46
CA ASN A 625 -15.68 48.10 -3.81
C ASN A 625 -14.73 49.13 -4.42
N HIS A 626 -15.22 49.94 -5.37
CA HIS A 626 -14.47 50.99 -6.06
C HIS A 626 -13.15 50.49 -6.70
N ILE A 627 -13.17 49.26 -7.23
CA ILE A 627 -12.04 48.61 -7.88
C ILE A 627 -12.19 48.72 -9.40
N SER A 628 -11.13 49.12 -10.10
CA SER A 628 -11.02 48.97 -11.55
C SER A 628 -10.09 47.80 -11.87
N PHE A 629 -10.47 46.99 -12.85
CA PHE A 629 -9.80 45.73 -13.16
C PHE A 629 -9.76 45.47 -14.66
N MET A 630 -8.76 44.70 -15.07
CA MET A 630 -8.66 44.13 -16.40
C MET A 630 -9.56 42.88 -16.50
N LYS A 631 -10.41 42.85 -17.51
CA LYS A 631 -11.42 41.80 -17.74
C LYS A 631 -10.99 40.90 -18.89
N LEU A 632 -11.13 39.60 -18.67
CA LEU A 632 -10.87 38.59 -19.69
C LEU A 632 -12.00 38.60 -20.73
N ASN A 633 -11.68 38.29 -21.98
CA ASN A 633 -12.71 38.04 -22.98
C ASN A 633 -13.56 36.79 -22.62
N GLN A 634 -14.66 36.57 -23.33
CA GLN A 634 -15.58 35.47 -23.01
C GLN A 634 -14.90 34.08 -23.11
N GLN A 635 -14.14 33.82 -24.17
CA GLN A 635 -13.48 32.53 -24.39
C GLN A 635 -12.47 32.21 -23.28
N SER A 636 -11.61 33.17 -22.92
CA SER A 636 -10.64 33.02 -21.83
C SER A 636 -11.34 32.86 -20.47
N THR A 637 -12.48 33.54 -20.26
CA THR A 637 -13.30 33.36 -19.05
C THR A 637 -13.84 31.94 -18.95
N GLU A 638 -14.30 31.33 -20.04
CA GLU A 638 -14.80 29.95 -20.06
C GLU A 638 -13.70 28.93 -19.75
N HIS A 639 -12.51 29.06 -20.36
CA HIS A 639 -11.38 28.18 -20.06
C HIS A 639 -10.97 28.23 -18.58
N VAL A 640 -10.86 29.42 -18.01
CA VAL A 640 -10.46 29.57 -16.60
C VAL A 640 -11.57 29.10 -15.65
N LYS A 641 -12.85 29.26 -16.01
CA LYS A 641 -13.97 28.68 -15.25
C LYS A 641 -13.96 27.15 -15.27
N GLN A 642 -13.67 26.52 -16.40
CA GLN A 642 -13.51 25.06 -16.47
C GLN A 642 -12.37 24.57 -15.57
N LEU A 643 -11.23 25.28 -15.58
CA LEU A 643 -10.12 24.99 -14.67
C LEU A 643 -10.54 25.14 -13.20
N TYR A 644 -11.24 26.22 -12.87
CA TYR A 644 -11.76 26.48 -11.52
C TYR A 644 -12.72 25.38 -11.03
N GLU A 645 -13.69 24.96 -11.84
CA GLU A 645 -14.66 23.94 -11.43
C GLU A 645 -13.99 22.58 -11.19
N ASN A 646 -13.00 22.20 -11.99
CA ASN A 646 -12.30 20.93 -11.78
C ASN A 646 -11.36 20.98 -10.57
N ILE A 647 -10.73 22.14 -10.27
CA ILE A 647 -10.00 22.31 -8.99
C ILE A 647 -10.98 22.26 -7.80
N LYS A 648 -12.17 22.85 -7.95
CA LYS A 648 -13.21 22.82 -6.91
C LYS A 648 -13.70 21.40 -6.61
N GLN A 649 -13.76 20.53 -7.61
CA GLN A 649 -14.04 19.11 -7.41
C GLN A 649 -12.95 18.39 -6.59
N LEU A 650 -11.68 18.76 -6.74
CA LEU A 650 -10.59 18.21 -5.92
C LEU A 650 -10.69 18.61 -4.45
N PHE A 651 -11.24 19.79 -4.14
CA PHE A 651 -11.32 20.34 -2.79
C PHE A 651 -12.77 20.75 -2.41
N PRO A 652 -13.62 19.78 -2.02
CA PRO A 652 -15.05 20.02 -1.76
C PRO A 652 -15.35 21.04 -0.66
N GLN A 653 -14.40 21.29 0.24
CA GLN A 653 -14.46 22.34 1.28
C GLN A 653 -14.75 23.75 0.75
N TRP A 654 -14.62 24.00 -0.57
CA TRP A 654 -14.97 25.25 -1.24
C TRP A 654 -16.41 25.33 -1.78
N LEU A 655 -17.24 24.30 -1.55
CA LEU A 655 -18.63 24.28 -2.02
C LEU A 655 -19.54 25.34 -1.36
N PHE A 656 -19.15 25.92 -0.22
CA PHE A 656 -20.03 26.79 0.57
C PHE A 656 -19.60 28.26 0.67
N ASN A 657 -18.41 28.63 0.19
CA ASN A 657 -18.01 30.02 0.01
C ASN A 657 -18.22 30.44 -1.45
N ASN A 658 -19.49 30.70 -1.84
CA ASN A 658 -19.90 31.79 -2.75
C ASN A 658 -21.35 31.60 -3.24
N GLU A 659 -22.29 32.28 -2.58
CA GLU A 659 -23.49 32.83 -3.27
C GLU A 659 -23.12 34.07 -4.13
N ASN A 660 -21.86 34.50 -4.13
CA ASN A 660 -21.38 35.66 -4.88
C ASN A 660 -20.87 35.26 -6.27
N ASN A 661 -21.33 35.96 -7.29
CA ASN A 661 -20.90 35.84 -8.69
C ASN A 661 -19.36 35.77 -8.81
N TYR A 662 -18.83 34.58 -9.09
CA TYR A 662 -17.41 34.37 -9.38
C TYR A 662 -17.00 35.17 -10.63
N ASN A 663 -16.34 36.31 -10.40
CA ASN A 663 -15.89 37.23 -11.45
C ASN A 663 -14.37 37.18 -11.55
N LEU A 664 -13.87 36.54 -12.61
CA LEU A 664 -12.44 36.50 -12.94
C LEU A 664 -11.96 37.89 -13.35
N HIS A 665 -10.99 38.43 -12.62
CA HIS A 665 -10.45 39.76 -12.86
C HIS A 665 -9.00 39.90 -12.39
N MET A 666 -8.29 40.87 -12.97
CA MET A 666 -6.99 41.33 -12.49
C MET A 666 -7.10 42.79 -12.04
N THR A 667 -6.95 43.03 -10.74
CA THR A 667 -7.06 44.38 -10.16
C THR A 667 -5.93 45.29 -10.63
N ILE A 668 -6.28 46.49 -11.09
CA ILE A 668 -5.31 47.50 -11.53
C ILE A 668 -5.38 48.81 -10.74
N ALA A 669 -6.48 49.07 -10.04
CA ALA A 669 -6.66 50.26 -9.22
C ALA A 669 -7.76 50.05 -8.16
N GLN A 670 -7.60 50.67 -6.99
CA GLN A 670 -8.60 50.72 -5.93
C GLN A 670 -8.72 52.15 -5.40
N PHE A 671 -9.94 52.67 -5.31
CA PHE A 671 -10.19 54.07 -4.96
C PHE A 671 -11.00 54.22 -3.67
N ASP A 672 -10.74 55.27 -2.89
CA ASP A 672 -11.53 55.57 -1.68
C ASP A 672 -12.97 56.01 -1.97
N SER A 673 -13.30 56.34 -3.22
CA SER A 673 -14.63 56.79 -3.60
C SER A 673 -14.95 56.58 -5.09
N MET A 674 -16.23 56.34 -5.36
CA MET A 674 -16.76 56.23 -6.73
C MET A 674 -16.50 57.49 -7.59
N LYS A 675 -16.45 58.69 -6.97
CA LYS A 675 -16.15 59.94 -7.69
C LYS A 675 -14.75 59.94 -8.28
N LYS A 676 -13.74 59.54 -7.51
CA LYS A 676 -12.35 59.42 -8.00
C LYS A 676 -12.25 58.33 -9.08
N GLN A 677 -12.89 57.19 -8.88
CA GLN A 677 -12.92 56.10 -9.86
C GLN A 677 -13.48 56.57 -11.21
N ASN A 678 -14.62 57.28 -11.21
CA ASN A 678 -15.23 57.77 -12.46
C ASN A 678 -14.41 58.87 -13.16
N GLN A 679 -13.57 59.61 -12.42
CA GLN A 679 -12.65 60.60 -13.00
C GLN A 679 -11.42 59.94 -13.65
N VAL A 680 -10.90 58.87 -13.05
CA VAL A 680 -9.69 58.17 -13.50
C VAL A 680 -10.00 57.10 -14.54
N LYS A 681 -11.18 56.49 -14.52
CA LYS A 681 -11.59 55.41 -15.45
C LYS A 681 -11.36 55.75 -16.94
N PRO A 682 -11.66 56.97 -17.45
CA PRO A 682 -11.38 57.33 -18.85
C PRO A 682 -9.89 57.38 -19.20
N LEU A 683 -9.00 57.46 -18.21
CA LEU A 683 -7.54 57.46 -18.38
C LEU A 683 -6.97 56.03 -18.37
N LEU A 684 -7.75 55.05 -17.91
CA LEU A 684 -7.41 53.63 -17.90
C LEU A 684 -7.94 52.98 -19.18
N THR A 685 -7.19 53.14 -20.28
CA THR A 685 -7.55 52.56 -21.59
C THR A 685 -6.44 51.64 -22.09
N LEU A 686 -6.82 50.47 -22.56
CA LEU A 686 -5.93 49.58 -23.32
C LEU A 686 -5.82 50.10 -24.75
N THR A 687 -4.59 50.36 -25.21
CA THR A 687 -4.34 50.75 -26.61
C THR A 687 -4.46 49.57 -27.56
N GLU A 688 -4.12 48.37 -27.09
CA GLU A 688 -4.24 47.09 -27.80
C GLU A 688 -4.63 45.99 -26.79
N PRO A 689 -5.33 44.92 -27.22
CA PRO A 689 -5.59 43.75 -26.38
C PRO A 689 -4.29 43.11 -25.89
N ILE A 690 -4.25 42.72 -24.63
CA ILE A 690 -3.12 41.99 -24.05
C ILE A 690 -3.40 40.51 -24.19
N GLN A 691 -2.50 39.78 -24.86
CA GLN A 691 -2.57 38.33 -25.00
C GLN A 691 -1.33 37.67 -24.39
N PHE A 692 -1.54 36.59 -23.63
CA PHE A 692 -0.44 35.79 -23.10
C PHE A 692 -0.84 34.33 -22.83
N PRO A 693 0.14 33.40 -22.90
CA PRO A 693 -0.11 32.00 -22.63
C PRO A 693 -0.19 31.71 -21.13
N VAL A 694 -1.19 30.94 -20.72
CA VAL A 694 -1.26 30.29 -19.42
C VAL A 694 -0.62 28.93 -19.53
N ARG A 695 0.55 28.81 -18.90
CA ARG A 695 1.34 27.58 -18.85
C ARG A 695 1.49 27.02 -17.45
N TYR A 696 1.19 27.83 -16.44
CA TYR A 696 1.35 27.46 -15.05
C TYR A 696 0.21 28.06 -14.21
N VAL A 697 -0.16 27.33 -13.17
CA VAL A 697 -0.93 27.82 -12.04
C VAL A 697 0.03 28.01 -10.87
N TYR A 698 -0.11 29.11 -10.14
CA TYR A 698 0.82 29.49 -9.09
C TYR A 698 0.14 29.48 -7.73
N ILE A 699 0.88 29.08 -6.70
CA ILE A 699 0.49 29.30 -5.32
C ILE A 699 1.35 30.43 -4.76
N LEU A 700 0.72 31.51 -4.33
CA LEU A 700 1.37 32.61 -3.64
C LEU A 700 1.29 32.40 -2.12
N ARG A 701 2.32 32.82 -1.38
CA ARG A 701 2.39 32.74 0.09
C ARG A 701 3.01 34.00 0.72
N GLN A 702 2.58 34.36 1.92
CA GLN A 702 3.21 35.35 2.81
C GLN A 702 3.99 34.66 3.94
N THR A 703 5.13 35.23 4.35
CA THR A 703 5.99 34.66 5.39
C THR A 703 5.60 35.05 6.82
N SER A 704 4.70 36.02 7.02
CA SER A 704 4.23 36.46 8.34
C SER A 704 2.80 36.98 8.30
N ASP A 705 2.10 37.00 9.44
CA ASP A 705 0.73 37.51 9.60
C ASP A 705 0.61 39.04 9.55
N ASP A 706 1.72 39.76 9.60
CA ASP A 706 1.71 41.19 9.40
C ASP A 706 1.36 41.46 7.92
N HIS A 707 0.23 42.13 7.65
CA HIS A 707 -0.21 42.62 6.33
C HIS A 707 0.80 43.55 5.59
N LYS A 708 2.06 43.54 6.00
CA LYS A 708 3.20 44.29 5.46
C LYS A 708 4.13 43.42 4.61
N THR A 709 4.13 42.10 4.75
CA THR A 709 4.96 41.21 3.91
C THR A 709 4.33 40.96 2.55
N SER A 710 5.12 41.04 1.48
CA SER A 710 4.66 40.77 0.12
C SER A 710 4.43 39.28 -0.11
N PHE A 711 3.45 38.96 -0.96
CA PHE A 711 3.27 37.61 -1.49
C PHE A 711 4.44 37.25 -2.40
N HIS A 712 4.98 36.05 -2.19
CA HIS A 712 5.93 35.44 -3.10
C HIS A 712 5.33 34.17 -3.69
N ILE A 713 5.79 33.76 -4.86
CA ILE A 713 5.39 32.48 -5.46
C ILE A 713 6.04 31.37 -4.63
N ALA A 714 5.23 30.59 -3.93
CA ALA A 714 5.68 29.42 -3.20
C ALA A 714 5.79 28.20 -4.13
N TYR A 715 4.83 28.04 -5.04
CA TYR A 715 4.80 26.91 -5.98
C TYR A 715 4.36 27.34 -7.38
N GLN A 716 4.93 26.68 -8.38
CA GLN A 716 4.60 26.84 -9.80
C GLN A 716 4.22 25.46 -10.36
N LEU A 717 2.99 25.33 -10.85
CA LEU A 717 2.42 24.06 -11.27
C LEU A 717 2.12 24.10 -12.79
N PRO A 718 2.81 23.31 -13.63
CA PRO A 718 2.66 23.37 -15.08
C PRO A 718 1.30 22.83 -15.57
N LEU A 719 0.75 23.47 -16.61
CA LEU A 719 -0.33 22.94 -17.42
C LEU A 719 0.27 22.09 -18.55
N GLY A 720 -0.21 20.86 -18.70
CA GLY A 720 0.00 20.03 -19.88
C GLY A 720 1.05 18.93 -19.74
N SER A 721 1.01 18.04 -20.73
CA SER A 721 1.74 16.77 -20.76
C SER A 721 3.10 16.82 -21.47
N VAL A 722 3.62 17.97 -21.91
CA VAL A 722 5.02 18.11 -22.38
C VAL A 722 5.65 19.39 -21.81
N MET A 723 6.86 19.30 -21.24
CA MET A 723 7.61 20.51 -20.90
C MET A 723 8.14 21.13 -22.20
N GLU A 724 7.78 22.38 -22.49
CA GLU A 724 8.30 23.06 -23.68
C GLU A 724 9.85 23.07 -23.67
N PRO A 725 10.51 22.77 -24.81
CA PRO A 725 11.95 22.89 -24.93
C PRO A 725 12.37 24.32 -24.67
N ILE A 726 13.40 24.48 -23.86
CA ILE A 726 13.73 25.79 -23.32
C ILE A 726 14.24 26.77 -24.36
N GLY A 727 14.94 26.29 -25.40
CA GLY A 727 15.37 27.12 -26.52
C GLY A 727 14.22 27.70 -27.34
N LEU A 728 13.00 27.17 -27.17
CA LEU A 728 11.77 27.61 -27.84
C LEU A 728 10.84 28.38 -26.92
N ASN A 729 11.19 28.56 -25.64
CA ASN A 729 10.37 29.23 -24.65
C ASN A 729 10.77 30.72 -24.54
N PRO A 730 10.03 31.66 -25.18
CA PRO A 730 10.35 33.09 -25.14
C PRO A 730 10.08 33.74 -23.77
N TYR A 731 9.44 33.02 -22.83
CA TYR A 731 9.04 33.50 -21.51
C TYR A 731 9.78 32.77 -20.38
N SER A 732 10.95 32.20 -20.65
CA SER A 732 11.70 31.35 -19.71
C SER A 732 12.29 32.10 -18.50
N ASN A 733 12.19 33.44 -18.44
CA ASN A 733 12.74 34.27 -17.37
C ASN A 733 14.27 34.08 -17.19
N ILE A 734 14.97 33.83 -18.29
CA ILE A 734 16.42 33.56 -18.33
C ILE A 734 17.16 34.77 -18.87
N SER A 735 18.34 35.04 -18.32
CA SER A 735 19.17 36.14 -18.78
C SER A 735 19.63 35.90 -20.22
N PHE A 736 19.75 37.00 -20.99
CA PHE A 736 20.23 36.95 -22.36
C PHE A 736 21.60 36.28 -22.46
N GLU A 737 22.49 36.51 -21.48
CA GLU A 737 23.84 35.93 -21.45
C GLU A 737 23.82 34.41 -21.36
N LEU A 738 22.95 33.83 -20.51
CA LEU A 738 22.84 32.38 -20.38
C LEU A 738 22.27 31.76 -21.66
N GLN A 739 21.24 32.39 -22.24
CA GLN A 739 20.65 31.92 -23.50
C GLN A 739 21.66 32.00 -24.66
N GLU A 740 22.41 33.10 -24.75
CA GLU A 740 23.47 33.29 -25.75
C GLU A 740 24.59 32.25 -25.59
N PHE A 741 24.98 31.90 -24.36
CA PHE A 741 25.95 30.85 -24.08
C PHE A 741 25.49 29.48 -24.62
N PHE A 742 24.27 29.06 -24.29
CA PHE A 742 23.73 27.77 -24.76
C PHE A 742 23.58 27.72 -26.28
N ASN A 743 23.18 28.83 -26.91
CA ASN A 743 23.13 28.97 -28.36
C ASN A 743 24.53 28.85 -29.00
N LYS A 744 25.54 29.55 -28.47
CA LYS A 744 26.92 29.50 -28.98
C LYS A 744 27.55 28.12 -28.87
N MET A 745 27.17 27.35 -27.85
CA MET A 745 27.63 25.98 -27.61
C MET A 745 26.79 24.93 -28.33
N SER A 746 25.75 25.33 -29.08
CA SER A 746 24.80 24.44 -29.77
C SER A 746 24.16 23.40 -28.85
N LEU A 747 23.77 23.80 -27.63
CA LEU A 747 23.24 22.90 -26.61
C LEU A 747 21.73 22.67 -26.70
N TYR A 748 20.98 23.58 -27.31
CA TYR A 748 19.52 23.44 -27.47
C TYR A 748 19.13 22.51 -28.60
N GLU A 749 17.89 22.03 -28.56
CA GLU A 749 17.29 21.31 -29.69
C GLU A 749 17.16 22.23 -30.89
N ASP A 750 17.40 21.66 -32.06
CA ASP A 750 17.00 22.31 -33.29
C ASP A 750 15.47 22.42 -33.32
N LYS A 751 14.96 23.65 -33.48
CA LYS A 751 13.51 23.95 -33.45
C LYS A 751 12.73 23.04 -34.41
N LYS A 752 13.28 22.82 -35.60
CA LYS A 752 12.65 22.02 -36.64
C LYS A 752 12.57 20.55 -36.22
N SER A 753 13.62 20.01 -35.58
CA SER A 753 13.59 18.64 -35.05
C SER A 753 12.50 18.44 -33.98
N TYR A 754 12.34 19.40 -33.05
CA TYR A 754 11.27 19.34 -32.06
C TYR A 754 9.87 19.42 -32.70
N GLU A 755 9.67 20.38 -33.60
CA GLU A 755 8.39 20.55 -34.32
C GLU A 755 8.01 19.29 -35.11
N GLN A 756 8.99 18.64 -35.75
CA GLN A 756 8.79 17.36 -36.44
C GLN A 756 8.32 16.26 -35.48
N LYS A 757 8.96 16.10 -34.31
CA LYS A 757 8.55 15.11 -33.31
C LYS A 757 7.15 15.38 -32.75
N GLN A 758 6.85 16.64 -32.46
CA GLN A 758 5.52 17.06 -32.01
C GLN A 758 4.45 16.80 -33.08
N GLU A 759 4.76 17.07 -34.36
CA GLU A 759 3.90 16.73 -35.49
C GLU A 759 3.63 15.22 -35.54
N LYS A 760 4.67 14.37 -35.39
CA LYS A 760 4.51 12.91 -35.41
C LYS A 760 3.68 12.41 -34.23
N LEU A 761 3.89 12.96 -33.03
CA LEU A 761 3.07 12.63 -31.86
C LEU A 761 1.59 12.98 -32.10
N ASN A 762 1.32 14.18 -32.63
CA ASN A 762 -0.03 14.61 -32.97
C ASN A 762 -0.66 13.72 -34.06
N ARG A 763 0.11 13.36 -35.09
CA ARG A 763 -0.35 12.48 -36.17
C ARG A 763 -0.72 11.09 -35.67
N LEU A 764 0.09 10.52 -34.78
CA LEU A 764 -0.20 9.24 -34.12
C LEU A 764 -1.42 9.35 -33.19
N SER A 765 -1.56 10.44 -32.44
CA SER A 765 -2.75 10.68 -31.61
C SER A 765 -4.02 10.71 -32.46
N ILE A 766 -4.00 11.35 -33.63
CA ILE A 766 -5.14 11.37 -34.56
C ILE A 766 -5.39 9.97 -35.12
N CYS A 767 -4.35 9.22 -35.49
CA CYS A 767 -4.50 7.84 -35.95
C CYS A 767 -5.17 6.96 -34.88
N PHE A 768 -4.76 7.08 -33.61
CA PHE A 768 -5.43 6.37 -32.51
C PHE A 768 -6.87 6.86 -32.30
N GLU A 769 -7.13 8.18 -32.28
CA GLU A 769 -8.50 8.71 -32.22
C GLU A 769 -9.38 8.11 -33.32
N GLU A 770 -8.89 8.00 -34.54
CA GLU A 770 -9.62 7.37 -35.65
C GLU A 770 -9.85 5.87 -35.40
N ILE A 771 -8.84 5.12 -34.94
CA ILE A 771 -8.95 3.69 -34.61
C ILE A 771 -9.96 3.43 -33.49
N PHE A 772 -10.11 4.32 -32.50
CA PHE A 772 -11.03 4.12 -31.38
C PHE A 772 -12.42 4.75 -31.60
N ASN A 773 -12.53 5.79 -32.45
CA ASN A 773 -13.81 6.42 -32.78
C ASN A 773 -14.53 5.78 -33.99
N LYS A 774 -13.83 5.17 -34.97
CA LYS A 774 -14.42 4.59 -36.21
C LYS A 774 -14.95 3.16 -36.06
N ASN A 775 -15.77 2.89 -35.06
CA ASN A 775 -16.47 1.60 -34.90
C ASN A 775 -15.56 0.35 -34.89
N THR A 776 -14.37 0.42 -34.31
CA THR A 776 -13.40 -0.70 -34.34
C THR A 776 -13.22 -1.34 -32.97
N LEU A 777 -13.15 -0.55 -31.89
CA LEU A 777 -12.92 -1.03 -30.52
C LEU A 777 -13.70 -0.19 -29.48
N HIS A 778 -15.02 -0.37 -29.38
CA HIS A 778 -15.86 0.44 -28.47
C HIS A 778 -15.77 0.05 -27.00
N TYR A 779 -15.17 -1.10 -26.70
CA TYR A 779 -15.02 -1.59 -25.33
C TYR A 779 -13.81 -1.00 -24.62
N PHE A 780 -13.03 -0.14 -25.28
CA PHE A 780 -11.80 0.41 -24.71
C PHE A 780 -11.81 1.93 -24.66
N THR A 781 -11.41 2.45 -23.51
CA THR A 781 -10.73 3.75 -23.40
C THR A 781 -9.27 3.59 -23.72
N TYR A 782 -8.65 4.65 -24.23
CA TYR A 782 -7.22 4.67 -24.43
C TYR A 782 -6.62 5.98 -23.93
N ALA A 783 -5.33 5.94 -23.65
CA ALA A 783 -4.52 7.10 -23.32
C ALA A 783 -3.16 6.97 -24.01
N PHE A 784 -2.62 8.09 -24.50
CA PHE A 784 -1.36 8.13 -25.24
C PHE A 784 -0.48 9.25 -24.70
N PHE A 785 0.68 8.89 -24.13
CA PHE A 785 1.55 9.83 -23.44
C PHE A 785 2.99 9.72 -23.93
N PRO A 786 3.66 10.84 -24.26
CA PRO A 786 5.10 10.85 -24.37
C PRO A 786 5.74 10.80 -22.97
N TYR A 787 6.92 10.19 -22.86
CA TYR A 787 7.71 10.20 -21.63
C TYR A 787 9.20 10.35 -21.93
N GLY A 788 10.05 10.30 -20.90
CA GLY A 788 11.50 10.35 -21.08
C GLY A 788 12.00 11.70 -21.60
N SER A 789 12.98 11.67 -22.51
CA SER A 789 13.72 12.87 -22.92
C SER A 789 12.86 13.93 -23.60
N PHE A 790 11.93 13.51 -24.47
CA PHE A 790 11.00 14.41 -25.14
C PHE A 790 10.03 15.07 -24.15
N ARG A 791 9.47 14.30 -23.19
CA ARG A 791 8.58 14.82 -22.13
C ARG A 791 9.27 15.87 -21.25
N LEU A 792 10.56 15.69 -20.97
CA LEU A 792 11.40 16.63 -20.21
C LEU A 792 11.84 17.86 -21.05
N GLY A 793 11.46 17.96 -22.32
CA GLY A 793 11.85 19.05 -23.21
C GLY A 793 13.34 19.05 -23.56
N LEU A 794 13.92 17.85 -23.73
CA LEU A 794 15.34 17.63 -24.02
C LEU A 794 15.53 16.96 -25.38
N ASN A 795 16.70 17.17 -25.99
CA ASN A 795 17.10 16.48 -27.20
C ASN A 795 17.20 14.96 -26.94
N GLY A 796 16.44 14.19 -27.70
CA GLY A 796 16.50 12.73 -27.79
C GLY A 796 16.58 12.28 -29.25
N GLU A 797 17.16 11.11 -29.52
CA GLU A 797 17.12 10.52 -30.87
C GLU A 797 15.74 9.91 -31.15
N ASP A 798 15.14 9.30 -30.12
CA ASP A 798 13.88 8.56 -30.21
C ASP A 798 12.75 9.29 -29.44
N LEU A 799 11.52 9.10 -29.90
CA LEU A 799 10.31 9.52 -29.22
C LEU A 799 9.72 8.35 -28.43
N ASP A 800 9.94 8.37 -27.11
CA ASP A 800 9.42 7.35 -26.20
C ASP A 800 7.97 7.65 -25.84
N THR A 801 7.07 6.71 -26.10
CA THR A 801 5.63 6.88 -25.87
C THR A 801 5.01 5.64 -25.25
N VAL A 802 3.97 5.84 -24.44
CA VAL A 802 3.15 4.77 -23.88
C VAL A 802 1.74 4.91 -24.43
N PHE A 803 1.20 3.79 -24.90
CA PHE A 803 -0.17 3.65 -25.34
C PHE A 803 -0.90 2.69 -24.39
N ILE A 804 -1.83 3.23 -23.61
CA ILE A 804 -2.58 2.49 -22.59
C ILE A 804 -3.99 2.26 -23.12
N LEU A 805 -4.45 1.02 -23.09
CA LEU A 805 -5.81 0.62 -23.38
C LEU A 805 -6.48 0.13 -22.11
N SER A 806 -7.76 0.40 -21.97
CA SER A 806 -8.47 0.09 -20.74
C SER A 806 -9.94 -0.22 -20.99
N GLU A 807 -10.40 -1.38 -20.51
CA GLU A 807 -11.77 -1.85 -20.74
C GLU A 807 -12.82 -0.94 -20.08
N GLN A 808 -13.80 -0.44 -20.85
CA GLN A 808 -14.96 0.29 -20.34
C GLN A 808 -16.12 -0.64 -20.00
N LYS A 809 -16.80 -0.41 -18.86
CA LYS A 809 -18.05 -1.10 -18.52
C LYS A 809 -19.13 -0.71 -19.53
N SER A 810 -19.57 -1.69 -20.32
CA SER A 810 -20.62 -1.50 -21.33
C SER A 810 -21.92 -0.96 -20.73
N THR A 811 -22.26 0.29 -21.05
CA THR A 811 -23.64 0.77 -21.03
C THR A 811 -24.27 0.40 -22.38
N ASN A 812 -25.20 -0.57 -22.37
CA ASN A 812 -26.08 -1.00 -23.49
C ASN A 812 -25.89 -0.26 -24.83
N ASN A 813 -24.85 -0.62 -25.60
CA ASN A 813 -24.69 -0.15 -26.98
C ASN A 813 -25.05 -1.30 -27.95
N ASN A 814 -26.06 -1.05 -28.80
CA ASN A 814 -26.59 -2.01 -29.78
C ASN A 814 -25.68 -2.19 -31.02
N ASN A 815 -24.53 -1.53 -31.09
CA ASN A 815 -23.61 -1.57 -32.22
C ASN A 815 -22.31 -2.31 -31.86
N LYS A 816 -22.38 -3.64 -31.73
CA LYS A 816 -21.19 -4.49 -31.54
C LYS A 816 -20.56 -4.83 -32.89
N THR A 817 -19.24 -4.69 -33.00
CA THR A 817 -18.47 -4.98 -34.21
C THR A 817 -17.96 -6.43 -34.18
N ASN A 818 -17.44 -6.94 -35.30
CA ASN A 818 -16.79 -8.26 -35.32
C ASN A 818 -15.56 -8.31 -34.40
N LEU A 819 -14.85 -7.19 -34.24
CA LEU A 819 -13.70 -7.07 -33.34
C LEU A 819 -14.13 -7.08 -31.88
N ASP A 820 -15.27 -6.47 -31.55
CA ASP A 820 -15.86 -6.56 -30.20
C ASP A 820 -16.20 -8.01 -29.81
N GLN A 821 -16.62 -8.83 -30.78
CA GLN A 821 -16.89 -10.25 -30.56
C GLN A 821 -15.61 -11.06 -30.37
N ILE A 822 -14.58 -10.80 -31.17
CA ILE A 822 -13.25 -11.40 -31.01
C ILE A 822 -12.65 -11.01 -29.65
N PHE A 823 -12.80 -9.75 -29.24
CA PHE A 823 -12.43 -9.29 -27.91
C PHE A 823 -13.15 -10.08 -26.81
N LEU A 824 -14.48 -10.19 -26.86
CA LEU A 824 -15.25 -10.97 -25.88
C LEU A 824 -14.85 -12.45 -25.83
N GLN A 825 -14.37 -13.03 -26.94
CA GLN A 825 -13.82 -14.38 -26.99
C GLN A 825 -12.44 -14.48 -26.35
N LEU A 826 -11.56 -13.50 -26.60
CA LEU A 826 -10.17 -13.50 -26.17
C LEU A 826 -9.94 -12.86 -24.79
N ARG A 827 -10.94 -12.19 -24.19
CA ARG A 827 -10.79 -11.44 -22.93
C ARG A 827 -10.33 -12.25 -21.71
N TYR A 828 -10.42 -13.58 -21.78
CA TYR A 828 -9.95 -14.47 -20.71
C TYR A 828 -8.57 -15.07 -21.00
N ASP A 829 -7.97 -14.73 -22.15
CA ASP A 829 -6.60 -15.07 -22.54
C ASP A 829 -5.85 -13.76 -22.84
N SER A 830 -5.26 -13.18 -21.80
CA SER A 830 -4.59 -11.88 -21.85
C SER A 830 -3.43 -11.84 -22.86
N LEU A 831 -2.72 -12.97 -23.05
CA LEU A 831 -1.61 -13.04 -24.00
C LEU A 831 -2.12 -13.01 -25.45
N ALA A 832 -3.14 -13.82 -25.77
CA ALA A 832 -3.73 -13.85 -27.09
C ALA A 832 -4.42 -12.52 -27.43
N LEU A 833 -5.09 -11.90 -26.45
CA LEU A 833 -5.68 -10.57 -26.61
C LEU A 833 -4.61 -9.50 -26.88
N ASN A 834 -3.54 -9.46 -26.08
CA ASN A 834 -2.44 -8.51 -26.26
C ASN A 834 -1.85 -8.63 -27.66
N GLN A 835 -1.53 -9.86 -28.09
CA GLN A 835 -0.97 -10.10 -29.41
C GLN A 835 -1.91 -9.68 -30.53
N HIS A 836 -3.22 -9.91 -30.38
CA HIS A 836 -4.22 -9.49 -31.36
C HIS A 836 -4.29 -7.96 -31.47
N ILE A 837 -4.34 -7.25 -30.35
CA ILE A 837 -4.40 -5.78 -30.31
C ILE A 837 -3.13 -5.17 -30.91
N ILE A 838 -1.94 -5.66 -30.57
CA ILE A 838 -0.69 -5.14 -31.11
C ILE A 838 -0.62 -5.34 -32.63
N ASN A 839 -1.03 -6.51 -33.12
CA ASN A 839 -1.07 -6.79 -34.56
C ASN A 839 -2.07 -5.88 -35.26
N LEU A 840 -3.22 -5.62 -34.65
CA LEU A 840 -4.22 -4.68 -35.17
C LEU A 840 -3.64 -3.26 -35.23
N LEU A 841 -3.06 -2.75 -34.14
CA LEU A 841 -2.45 -1.43 -34.10
C LEU A 841 -1.34 -1.30 -35.14
N THR A 842 -0.43 -2.28 -35.21
CA THR A 842 0.67 -2.30 -36.18
C THR A 842 0.14 -2.32 -37.61
N SER A 843 -0.90 -3.10 -37.90
CA SER A 843 -1.51 -3.14 -39.23
C SER A 843 -2.23 -1.84 -39.60
N GLN A 844 -2.96 -1.22 -38.66
CA GLN A 844 -3.67 0.03 -38.92
C GLN A 844 -2.71 1.19 -39.11
N ILE A 845 -1.67 1.29 -38.27
CA ILE A 845 -0.59 2.28 -38.43
C ILE A 845 0.07 2.11 -39.81
N ASN A 846 0.38 0.87 -40.20
CA ASN A 846 0.96 0.59 -41.52
C ASN A 846 0.04 0.98 -42.68
N ASN A 847 -1.29 0.88 -42.52
CA ASN A 847 -2.25 1.26 -43.54
C ASN A 847 -2.45 2.78 -43.62
N ASP A 848 -2.68 3.42 -42.48
CA ASP A 848 -3.01 4.85 -42.38
C ASP A 848 -1.81 5.76 -42.63
N LEU A 849 -0.61 5.31 -42.28
CA LEU A 849 0.64 6.07 -42.42
C LEU A 849 1.58 5.49 -43.48
N ASN A 850 1.09 4.63 -44.39
CA ASN A 850 1.91 3.92 -45.39
C ASN A 850 2.86 4.82 -46.22
N ASN A 851 2.46 6.06 -46.49
CA ASN A 851 3.22 7.03 -47.27
C ASN A 851 4.16 7.91 -46.42
N GLU A 852 4.09 7.79 -45.09
CA GLU A 852 4.84 8.60 -44.13
C GLU A 852 5.96 7.80 -43.42
N ILE A 853 5.83 6.46 -43.36
CA ILE A 853 6.72 5.56 -42.62
C ILE A 853 7.62 4.71 -43.54
N ILE A 854 8.83 4.44 -43.06
CA ILE A 854 9.79 3.50 -43.66
C ILE A 854 9.55 2.08 -43.14
N ASP A 855 9.32 1.94 -41.84
CA ASP A 855 9.17 0.65 -41.15
C ASP A 855 8.24 0.82 -39.94
N CYS A 856 7.39 -0.18 -39.68
CA CYS A 856 6.57 -0.28 -38.48
C CYS A 856 6.42 -1.74 -38.10
N ARG A 857 6.96 -2.09 -36.93
CA ARG A 857 7.08 -3.49 -36.49
C ARG A 857 6.92 -3.64 -34.99
N ASN A 858 6.40 -4.80 -34.60
CA ASN A 858 6.38 -5.25 -33.22
C ASN A 858 7.75 -5.85 -32.84
N ILE A 859 8.37 -5.31 -31.78
CA ILE A 859 9.61 -5.83 -31.18
C ILE A 859 9.25 -6.77 -30.04
N GLN A 860 9.73 -8.01 -30.13
CA GLN A 860 9.61 -9.00 -29.05
C GLN A 860 10.54 -8.63 -27.88
N ALA A 861 10.03 -7.86 -26.93
CA ALA A 861 10.66 -7.59 -25.64
C ALA A 861 9.80 -8.16 -24.49
N VAL A 862 10.23 -7.94 -23.24
CA VAL A 862 9.45 -8.31 -22.04
C VAL A 862 8.05 -7.67 -22.07
N TYR A 863 7.96 -6.47 -22.66
CA TYR A 863 6.72 -5.78 -22.98
C TYR A 863 6.64 -5.54 -24.49
N PRO A 864 5.44 -5.53 -25.07
CA PRO A 864 5.26 -5.32 -26.49
C PRO A 864 5.57 -3.87 -26.86
N ILE A 865 6.49 -3.69 -27.81
CA ILE A 865 6.89 -2.37 -28.31
C ILE A 865 6.59 -2.32 -29.80
N ILE A 866 5.83 -1.32 -30.24
CA ILE A 866 5.66 -0.97 -31.64
C ILE A 866 6.72 0.08 -31.98
N SER A 867 7.66 -0.29 -32.83
CA SER A 867 8.73 0.59 -33.31
C SER A 867 8.38 1.12 -34.69
N ILE A 868 8.32 2.44 -34.83
CA ILE A 868 8.00 3.15 -36.07
C ILE A 868 9.20 3.99 -36.49
N LEU A 869 9.57 3.91 -37.76
CA LEU A 869 10.57 4.79 -38.38
C LEU A 869 9.90 5.62 -39.48
N PHE A 870 9.89 6.94 -39.34
CA PHE A 870 9.36 7.86 -40.35
C PHE A 870 10.37 8.20 -41.44
N HIS A 871 9.91 8.68 -42.60
CA HIS A 871 10.78 9.08 -43.71
C HIS A 871 11.80 10.17 -43.35
N ASP A 872 11.44 11.05 -42.40
CA ASP A 872 12.31 12.11 -41.89
C ASP A 872 13.33 11.63 -40.84
N GLN A 873 13.47 10.31 -40.67
CA GLN A 873 14.34 9.65 -39.68
C GLN A 873 13.87 9.78 -38.22
N THR A 874 12.68 10.33 -37.96
CA THR A 874 12.09 10.31 -36.62
C THR A 874 11.74 8.87 -36.26
N ARG A 875 12.22 8.41 -35.11
CA ARG A 875 11.89 7.09 -34.57
C ARG A 875 10.96 7.24 -33.39
N VAL A 876 9.88 6.47 -33.39
CA VAL A 876 8.90 6.43 -32.30
C VAL A 876 8.81 5.02 -31.76
N GLU A 877 9.00 4.89 -30.45
CA GLU A 877 8.81 3.63 -29.73
C GLU A 877 7.54 3.74 -28.89
N ILE A 878 6.57 2.88 -29.18
CA ILE A 878 5.27 2.85 -28.50
C ILE A 878 5.20 1.59 -27.65
N PHE A 879 5.20 1.78 -26.35
CA PHE A 879 4.93 0.70 -25.41
C PHE A 879 3.43 0.51 -25.28
N VAL A 880 2.94 -0.67 -25.65
CA VAL A 880 1.50 -0.97 -25.60
C VAL A 880 1.18 -1.66 -24.29
N GLN A 881 0.27 -1.08 -23.52
CA GLN A 881 -0.26 -1.65 -22.30
C GLN A 881 -1.77 -1.80 -22.39
N ILE A 882 -2.29 -2.97 -22.00
CA ILE A 882 -3.72 -3.25 -21.97
C ILE A 882 -4.10 -3.56 -20.53
N ASN A 883 -5.04 -2.76 -20.01
CA ASN A 883 -5.61 -2.86 -18.68
C ASN A 883 -7.02 -3.44 -18.75
N GLU A 884 -7.26 -4.49 -17.99
CA GLU A 884 -8.57 -5.14 -17.89
C GLU A 884 -9.59 -4.31 -17.06
N LYS A 885 -9.26 -3.09 -16.62
CA LYS A 885 -10.16 -2.21 -15.84
C LYS A 885 -10.07 -0.74 -16.27
N SER A 886 -11.23 -0.12 -16.52
CA SER A 886 -11.47 1.26 -16.99
C SER A 886 -10.65 2.32 -16.25
N ILE A 887 -9.82 3.08 -16.97
CA ILE A 887 -8.95 4.15 -16.47
C ILE A 887 -9.70 5.48 -16.26
N LEU A 888 -10.97 5.59 -16.66
CA LEU A 888 -11.65 6.90 -16.80
C LEU A 888 -12.94 7.12 -15.99
N ASN A 889 -13.19 6.40 -14.89
CA ASN A 889 -14.28 6.75 -13.96
C ASN A 889 -13.77 6.97 -12.53
N GLU A 890 -13.67 8.24 -12.12
CA GLU A 890 -13.85 8.93 -10.82
C GLU A 890 -13.76 8.20 -9.45
N GLN A 891 -13.24 6.99 -9.30
CA GLN A 891 -13.24 6.30 -8.00
C GLN A 891 -11.97 5.52 -7.63
N TYR A 892 -10.78 5.88 -8.14
CA TYR A 892 -9.54 5.25 -7.68
C TYR A 892 -8.51 6.29 -7.24
N GLN A 893 -8.52 6.57 -5.93
CA GLN A 893 -7.44 7.18 -5.16
C GLN A 893 -6.46 6.12 -4.65
N ASP A 894 -6.04 5.20 -5.52
CA ASP A 894 -5.15 4.11 -5.14
C ASP A 894 -4.01 4.05 -6.15
N GLU A 895 -2.88 4.68 -5.83
CA GLU A 895 -1.65 4.59 -6.64
C GLU A 895 -1.21 3.14 -6.80
N THR A 896 -1.63 2.23 -5.94
CA THR A 896 -1.09 0.87 -5.87
C THR A 896 -1.96 -0.17 -6.55
N TYR A 897 -3.25 0.12 -6.72
CA TYR A 897 -4.09 -0.62 -7.66
C TYR A 897 -3.72 -0.32 -9.12
N LEU A 898 -3.15 0.87 -9.38
CA LEU A 898 -2.43 1.17 -10.61
C LEU A 898 -1.14 0.30 -10.66
N LEU A 899 -0.30 0.28 -9.61
CA LEU A 899 1.00 -0.42 -9.62
C LEU A 899 0.95 -1.96 -9.67
N SER A 900 -0.09 -2.62 -9.15
CA SER A 900 -0.18 -4.08 -9.21
C SER A 900 -0.60 -4.62 -10.58
N ASN A 901 -1.21 -3.77 -11.43
CA ASN A 901 -1.68 -4.12 -12.77
C ASN A 901 -0.92 -3.38 -13.88
N PHE A 902 -0.07 -2.40 -13.54
CA PHE A 902 0.75 -1.68 -14.51
C PHE A 902 2.15 -2.27 -14.64
N HIS A 903 2.66 -2.24 -15.88
CA HIS A 903 3.94 -2.83 -16.24
C HIS A 903 5.02 -1.73 -16.32
N GLU A 904 6.31 -2.09 -16.37
CA GLU A 904 7.45 -1.14 -16.41
C GLU A 904 7.29 0.12 -17.30
N PRO A 905 6.61 0.09 -18.46
CA PRO A 905 6.45 1.29 -19.29
C PRO A 905 5.68 2.44 -18.63
N ILE A 906 4.68 2.13 -17.81
CA ILE A 906 3.89 3.14 -17.11
C ILE A 906 4.64 3.73 -15.92
N HIS A 907 5.53 2.94 -15.30
CA HIS A 907 6.50 3.52 -14.35
C HIS A 907 7.32 4.62 -15.01
N GLY A 908 7.75 4.45 -16.28
CA GLY A 908 8.45 5.51 -17.02
C GLY A 908 7.67 6.82 -17.15
N VAL A 909 6.34 6.76 -17.34
CA VAL A 909 5.46 7.93 -17.35
C VAL A 909 5.36 8.54 -15.94
N HIS A 910 4.97 7.74 -14.94
CA HIS A 910 4.83 8.20 -13.55
C HIS A 910 6.13 8.81 -13.01
N ASP A 911 7.25 8.15 -13.25
CA ASP A 911 8.58 8.59 -12.85
C ASP A 911 8.96 9.93 -13.49
N THR A 912 8.64 10.10 -14.77
CA THR A 912 8.87 11.37 -15.46
C THR A 912 7.97 12.48 -14.89
N GLU A 913 6.69 12.19 -14.65
CA GLU A 913 5.74 13.14 -14.07
C GLU A 913 6.10 13.55 -12.64
N ARG A 914 6.48 12.59 -11.78
CA ARG A 914 6.92 12.86 -10.41
C ARG A 914 8.21 13.67 -10.38
N LEU A 915 9.14 13.40 -11.31
CA LEU A 915 10.37 14.17 -11.42
C LEU A 915 10.09 15.62 -11.83
N ILE A 916 9.23 15.85 -12.84
CA ILE A 916 8.80 17.20 -13.26
C ILE A 916 8.13 17.93 -12.10
N THR A 917 7.26 17.21 -11.38
CA THR A 917 6.52 17.68 -10.21
C THR A 917 7.44 18.17 -9.08
N TYR A 918 8.56 17.50 -8.87
CA TYR A 918 9.49 17.80 -7.77
C TYR A 918 10.40 19.02 -8.03
N VAL A 919 10.58 19.39 -9.30
CA VAL A 919 11.51 20.44 -9.71
C VAL A 919 10.93 21.84 -9.46
N ARG A 920 11.60 22.64 -8.61
CA ARG A 920 11.20 24.01 -8.26
C ARG A 920 11.21 24.99 -9.44
N SER A 921 12.19 24.88 -10.33
CA SER A 921 12.32 25.69 -11.55
C SER A 921 12.54 24.77 -12.75
N PRO A 922 11.47 24.43 -13.50
CA PRO A 922 11.60 23.61 -14.69
C PRO A 922 12.63 24.16 -15.70
N PRO A 923 12.71 25.49 -15.93
CA PRO A 923 13.70 26.05 -16.84
C PRO A 923 15.16 25.83 -16.43
N MET A 924 15.49 26.06 -15.16
CA MET A 924 16.85 25.90 -14.67
C MET A 924 17.27 24.43 -14.60
N PHE A 925 16.33 23.55 -14.24
CA PHE A 925 16.53 22.12 -14.30
C PHE A 925 16.84 21.62 -15.71
N GLN A 926 16.11 22.09 -16.73
CA GLN A 926 16.42 21.75 -18.12
C GLN A 926 17.83 22.20 -18.52
N HIS A 927 18.24 23.43 -18.17
CA HIS A 927 19.61 23.91 -18.44
C HIS A 927 20.68 23.05 -17.78
N LEU A 928 20.51 22.76 -16.49
CA LEU A 928 21.44 21.93 -15.74
C LEU A 928 21.52 20.53 -16.34
N LEU A 929 20.38 19.93 -16.65
CA LEU A 929 20.32 18.59 -17.21
C LEU A 929 20.91 18.51 -18.62
N ILE A 930 20.65 19.49 -19.49
CA ILE A 930 21.30 19.59 -20.82
C ILE A 930 22.81 19.66 -20.63
N PHE A 931 23.30 20.58 -19.81
CA PHE A 931 24.72 20.79 -19.59
C PHE A 931 25.42 19.55 -19.02
N ILE A 932 24.86 18.92 -18.00
CA ILE A 932 25.42 17.72 -17.37
C ILE A 932 25.35 16.52 -18.32
N ARG A 933 24.27 16.33 -19.09
CA ARG A 933 24.19 15.27 -20.11
C ARG A 933 25.24 15.46 -21.19
N THR A 934 25.39 16.67 -21.73
CA THR A 934 26.41 16.96 -22.75
C THR A 934 27.82 16.73 -22.21
N TRP A 935 28.11 17.18 -20.98
CA TRP A 935 29.38 16.88 -20.32
C TRP A 935 29.62 15.37 -20.18
N ALA A 936 28.64 14.62 -19.66
CA ALA A 936 28.77 13.18 -19.46
C ALA A 936 28.96 12.43 -20.79
N GLN A 937 28.32 12.88 -21.88
CA GLN A 937 28.49 12.35 -23.22
C GLN A 937 29.91 12.62 -23.76
N ASN A 938 30.39 13.87 -23.67
CA ASN A 938 31.72 14.27 -24.14
C ASN A 938 32.86 13.55 -23.40
N VAL A 939 32.66 13.29 -22.11
CA VAL A 939 33.62 12.60 -21.24
C VAL A 939 33.48 11.07 -21.29
N GLY A 940 32.48 10.55 -21.99
CA GLY A 940 32.33 9.10 -22.19
C GLY A 940 31.67 8.35 -21.02
N LEU A 941 30.98 9.06 -20.11
CA LEU A 941 30.37 8.54 -18.88
C LEU A 941 28.84 8.41 -18.97
N TYR A 942 28.30 8.33 -20.20
CA TYR A 942 26.86 8.23 -20.47
C TYR A 942 26.52 6.90 -21.13
N GLY A 943 25.52 6.19 -20.59
CA GLY A 943 24.91 5.01 -21.21
C GLY A 943 24.85 3.79 -20.29
N GLN A 944 23.63 3.42 -19.87
CA GLN A 944 23.35 2.28 -18.99
C GLN A 944 23.93 0.95 -19.51
N VAL A 945 23.78 0.73 -20.82
CA VAL A 945 24.25 -0.45 -21.53
C VAL A 945 25.76 -0.69 -21.34
N TYR A 946 26.54 0.38 -21.20
CA TYR A 946 28.00 0.33 -21.06
C TYR A 946 28.46 0.34 -19.59
N GLY A 947 27.52 0.24 -18.65
CA GLY A 947 27.78 0.28 -17.21
C GLY A 947 27.87 1.67 -16.60
N TYR A 948 27.50 2.73 -17.34
CA TYR A 948 27.43 4.10 -16.82
C TYR A 948 25.99 4.53 -16.52
N LEU A 949 25.78 5.78 -16.10
CA LEU A 949 24.44 6.30 -15.79
C LEU A 949 23.58 6.49 -17.04
N CYS A 950 22.28 6.21 -16.91
CA CYS A 950 21.29 6.46 -17.95
C CYS A 950 20.80 7.92 -17.92
N GLY A 951 20.09 8.36 -18.96
CA GLY A 951 19.56 9.72 -19.03
C GLY A 951 18.66 10.08 -17.85
N TYR A 952 17.89 9.12 -17.35
CA TYR A 952 16.99 9.31 -16.22
C TYR A 952 17.74 9.41 -14.88
N SER A 953 18.80 8.63 -14.66
CA SER A 953 19.67 8.79 -13.48
C SER A 953 20.28 10.19 -13.41
N TRP A 954 20.74 10.74 -14.54
CA TRP A 954 21.23 12.13 -14.59
C TRP A 954 20.14 13.15 -14.28
N ALA A 955 18.90 12.91 -14.73
CA ALA A 955 17.76 13.77 -14.42
C ALA A 955 17.47 13.80 -12.92
N ILE A 956 17.45 12.65 -12.23
CA ILE A 956 17.25 12.58 -10.78
C ILE A 956 18.34 13.37 -10.05
N LEU A 957 19.61 13.16 -10.40
CA LEU A 957 20.73 13.88 -9.79
C LEU A 957 20.60 15.40 -9.95
N CYS A 958 20.20 15.87 -11.13
CA CYS A 958 19.98 17.29 -11.39
C CYS A 958 18.76 17.83 -10.62
N ALA A 959 17.66 17.08 -10.57
CA ALA A 959 16.45 17.46 -9.86
C ALA A 959 16.71 17.64 -8.34
N CYS A 960 17.48 16.74 -7.71
CA CYS A 960 17.90 16.87 -6.32
C CYS A 960 18.72 18.15 -6.07
N ILE A 961 19.64 18.50 -6.99
CA ILE A 961 20.46 19.72 -6.89
C ILE A 961 19.60 20.97 -7.06
N CYS A 962 18.73 20.99 -8.07
CA CYS A 962 17.79 22.08 -8.30
C CYS A 962 16.90 22.30 -7.07
N HIS A 963 16.30 21.23 -6.53
CA HIS A 963 15.45 21.33 -5.36
C HIS A 963 16.23 21.82 -4.13
N ARG A 964 17.44 21.32 -3.89
CA ARG A 964 18.21 21.67 -2.68
C ARG A 964 18.78 23.09 -2.71
N PHE A 965 19.21 23.58 -3.87
CA PHE A 965 20.04 24.79 -3.97
C PHE A 965 19.37 25.97 -4.69
N LEU A 966 18.22 25.78 -5.35
CA LEU A 966 17.48 26.92 -5.90
C LEU A 966 16.70 27.68 -4.83
N PRO A 967 16.78 29.02 -4.81
CA PRO A 967 15.94 29.85 -3.98
C PRO A 967 14.47 29.71 -4.39
N LEU A 968 13.55 29.75 -3.42
CA LEU A 968 12.10 29.67 -3.66
C LEU A 968 11.58 30.84 -4.52
N ASN A 969 12.29 31.98 -4.53
CA ASN A 969 11.82 33.24 -5.13
C ASN A 969 12.73 33.78 -6.27
N SER A 970 13.50 32.92 -6.94
CA SER A 970 14.32 33.35 -8.08
C SER A 970 13.51 33.33 -9.37
N PHE A 971 13.28 34.50 -9.96
CA PHE A 971 12.49 34.68 -11.18
C PHE A 971 13.27 35.29 -12.34
N HIS A 972 14.59 35.48 -12.19
CA HIS A 972 15.46 35.86 -13.29
C HIS A 972 16.78 35.12 -13.13
N PHE A 973 17.03 34.19 -14.04
CA PHE A 973 18.16 33.27 -13.90
C PHE A 973 19.38 33.73 -14.69
N SER A 974 20.43 34.13 -13.98
CA SER A 974 21.68 34.58 -14.59
C SER A 974 22.65 33.43 -14.88
N ILE A 975 23.66 33.69 -15.72
CA ILE A 975 24.75 32.74 -15.95
C ILE A 975 25.56 32.43 -14.68
N GLU A 976 25.60 33.36 -13.73
CA GLU A 976 26.26 33.17 -12.43
C GLU A 976 25.47 32.18 -11.55
N GLU A 977 24.15 32.34 -11.45
CA GLU A 977 23.30 31.40 -10.70
C GLU A 977 23.33 30.00 -11.30
N PHE A 978 23.33 29.92 -12.65
CA PHE A 978 23.53 28.66 -13.35
C PHE A 978 24.89 28.02 -13.03
N PHE A 979 25.96 28.82 -13.04
CA PHE A 979 27.30 28.34 -12.67
C PHE A 979 27.34 27.81 -11.23
N ILE A 980 26.71 28.51 -10.28
CA ILE A 980 26.62 28.06 -8.89
C ILE A 980 25.91 26.70 -8.81
N LEU A 981 24.85 26.46 -9.58
CA LEU A 981 24.20 25.14 -9.61
C LEU A 981 25.11 24.05 -10.18
N VAL A 982 25.86 24.34 -11.24
CA VAL A 982 26.87 23.43 -11.79
C VAL A 982 27.94 23.14 -10.74
N GLU A 983 28.41 24.15 -10.01
CA GLU A 983 29.35 23.98 -8.89
C GLU A 983 28.76 23.10 -7.78
N LYS A 984 27.51 23.34 -7.37
CA LYS A 984 26.83 22.53 -6.36
C LYS A 984 26.65 21.09 -6.80
N PHE A 985 26.35 20.84 -8.08
CA PHE A 985 26.26 19.50 -8.63
C PHE A 985 27.57 18.73 -8.47
N PHE A 986 28.68 19.29 -8.98
CA PHE A 986 29.97 18.60 -8.97
C PHE A 986 30.58 18.50 -7.56
N SER A 987 30.44 19.52 -6.72
CA SER A 987 30.92 19.48 -5.33
C SER A 987 30.16 18.46 -4.47
N THR A 988 28.84 18.36 -4.64
CA THR A 988 28.01 17.40 -3.89
C THR A 988 28.37 15.96 -4.26
N TYR A 989 28.31 15.61 -5.54
CA TYR A 989 28.45 14.21 -5.97
C TYR A 989 29.91 13.71 -6.05
N SER A 990 30.91 14.60 -6.02
CA SER A 990 32.32 14.21 -5.91
C SER A 990 32.71 13.71 -4.51
N HIS A 991 31.96 14.12 -3.48
CA HIS A 991 32.19 13.74 -2.07
C HIS A 991 31.06 12.87 -1.50
N PHE A 992 30.05 12.55 -2.30
CA PHE A 992 28.92 11.74 -1.88
C PHE A 992 29.35 10.30 -1.58
N ASN A 993 28.79 9.72 -0.50
CA ASN A 993 29.17 8.39 -0.04
C ASN A 993 28.37 7.29 -0.77
N TRP A 994 28.72 7.03 -2.02
CA TRP A 994 28.02 6.10 -2.91
C TRP A 994 27.91 4.65 -2.41
N SER A 995 28.71 4.23 -1.42
CA SER A 995 28.68 2.86 -0.89
C SER A 995 27.61 2.64 0.20
N SER A 996 27.08 3.71 0.79
CA SER A 996 26.13 3.60 1.92
C SER A 996 24.97 4.58 1.87
N GLU A 997 25.02 5.58 0.97
CA GLU A 997 23.94 6.52 0.78
C GLU A 997 23.26 6.33 -0.58
N SER A 998 21.94 6.50 -0.59
CA SER A 998 21.12 6.49 -1.80
C SER A 998 20.65 7.90 -2.12
N VAL A 999 20.69 8.26 -3.41
CA VAL A 999 20.05 9.49 -3.89
C VAL A 999 18.59 9.19 -4.20
N CYS A 1000 17.70 9.92 -3.55
CA CYS A 1000 16.26 9.85 -3.74
C CYS A 1000 15.67 11.27 -3.73
N LEU A 1001 14.52 11.44 -4.38
CA LEU A 1001 13.83 12.73 -4.43
C LEU A 1001 13.00 12.98 -3.16
N TYR A 1002 12.45 11.93 -2.52
CA TYR A 1002 11.63 12.06 -1.31
C TYR A 1002 12.44 11.78 -0.03
N SER A 1003 11.89 12.08 1.15
CA SER A 1003 12.59 11.83 2.42
C SER A 1003 12.76 10.33 2.67
N LYS A 1004 13.79 9.94 3.43
CA LYS A 1004 14.07 8.53 3.77
C LYS A 1004 12.90 7.81 4.47
N ASN A 1005 11.96 8.55 5.08
CA ASN A 1005 10.82 7.97 5.79
C ASN A 1005 9.76 7.39 4.83
N TYR A 1006 9.71 7.83 3.56
CA TYR A 1006 8.85 7.24 2.52
C TYR A 1006 9.31 5.85 2.07
N TYR A 1007 10.57 5.50 2.34
CA TYR A 1007 11.25 4.32 1.81
C TYR A 1007 11.44 3.24 2.89
N SER A 1008 10.56 3.22 3.89
CA SER A 1008 10.66 2.35 5.09
C SER A 1008 10.71 0.85 4.77
N ASP A 1009 10.17 0.41 3.63
CA ASP A 1009 10.33 -0.95 3.12
C ASP A 1009 11.66 -1.14 2.37
N GLN A 1010 12.77 -1.17 3.12
CA GLN A 1010 14.10 -1.50 2.58
C GLN A 1010 14.17 -2.89 1.92
N SER A 1011 13.22 -3.78 2.22
CA SER A 1011 13.11 -5.13 1.67
C SER A 1011 12.75 -5.18 0.18
N SER A 1012 12.28 -4.06 -0.40
CA SER A 1012 11.84 -3.96 -1.81
C SER A 1012 12.81 -3.22 -2.73
N ILE A 1013 13.88 -2.61 -2.18
CA ILE A 1013 14.84 -1.83 -2.96
C ILE A 1013 15.77 -2.77 -3.73
N ASP A 1014 15.74 -2.68 -5.07
CA ASP A 1014 16.68 -3.39 -5.93
C ASP A 1014 18.11 -2.85 -5.71
N ASN A 1015 18.87 -3.53 -4.85
CA ASN A 1015 20.26 -3.17 -4.49
C ASN A 1015 21.28 -3.54 -5.59
N ARG A 1016 20.85 -3.79 -6.83
CA ARG A 1016 21.78 -4.00 -7.94
C ARG A 1016 22.44 -2.69 -8.35
N GLY A 1017 23.74 -2.75 -8.63
CA GLY A 1017 24.54 -1.65 -9.16
C GLY A 1017 25.27 -0.85 -8.07
N SER A 1018 26.53 -0.46 -8.32
CA SER A 1018 27.40 0.19 -7.33
C SER A 1018 27.05 1.64 -6.98
N MET A 1019 26.15 2.30 -7.74
CA MET A 1019 25.59 3.61 -7.40
C MET A 1019 24.09 3.46 -7.14
N HIS A 1020 23.60 3.97 -6.01
CA HIS A 1020 22.17 3.88 -5.64
C HIS A 1020 21.43 5.19 -5.95
N ILE A 1021 20.73 5.23 -7.09
CA ILE A 1021 19.92 6.37 -7.54
C ILE A 1021 18.49 5.86 -7.78
N LEU A 1022 17.60 6.16 -6.84
CA LEU A 1022 16.26 5.59 -6.78
C LEU A 1022 15.26 6.41 -7.61
N CYS A 1023 14.36 5.72 -8.32
CA CYS A 1023 13.24 6.37 -8.98
C CYS A 1023 12.27 7.01 -7.96
N PRO A 1024 11.55 8.08 -8.35
CA PRO A 1024 10.60 8.76 -7.48
C PRO A 1024 9.30 7.99 -7.23
N SER A 1025 8.97 6.99 -8.06
CA SER A 1025 7.73 6.21 -7.90
C SER A 1025 8.01 4.81 -7.37
N PRO A 1026 7.16 4.26 -6.48
CA PRO A 1026 7.21 2.84 -6.17
C PRO A 1026 6.81 2.02 -7.41
N PRO A 1027 7.32 0.79 -7.59
CA PRO A 1027 8.39 0.17 -6.80
C PRO A 1027 9.71 0.93 -6.99
N TYR A 1028 10.38 1.26 -5.87
CA TYR A 1028 11.57 2.11 -5.85
C TYR A 1028 12.79 1.36 -6.38
N ILE A 1029 12.99 1.41 -7.68
CA ILE A 1029 14.05 0.71 -8.41
C ILE A 1029 15.30 1.58 -8.50
N ASN A 1030 16.46 0.95 -8.33
CA ASN A 1030 17.73 1.60 -8.64
C ASN A 1030 17.91 1.79 -10.15
N THR A 1031 17.85 3.04 -10.60
CA THR A 1031 18.00 3.43 -12.02
C THR A 1031 19.41 3.14 -12.55
N SER A 1032 20.42 3.07 -11.67
CA SER A 1032 21.82 2.77 -11.98
C SER A 1032 22.22 1.30 -11.82
N ARG A 1033 21.27 0.36 -12.01
CA ARG A 1033 21.45 -1.09 -11.87
C ARG A 1033 22.60 -1.75 -12.63
N SER A 1034 23.10 -1.14 -13.70
CA SER A 1034 24.20 -1.67 -14.51
C SER A 1034 25.58 -1.13 -14.12
N THR A 1035 25.63 -0.19 -13.16
CA THR A 1035 26.90 0.36 -12.67
C THR A 1035 27.68 -0.72 -11.91
N ILE A 1036 28.99 -0.76 -12.13
CA ILE A 1036 29.93 -1.63 -11.44
C ILE A 1036 30.97 -0.76 -10.74
N ASP A 1037 31.75 -1.32 -9.83
CA ASP A 1037 32.73 -0.55 -9.03
C ASP A 1037 33.70 0.23 -9.91
N SER A 1038 34.16 -0.37 -11.02
CA SER A 1038 35.04 0.30 -11.98
C SER A 1038 34.39 1.53 -12.64
N THR A 1039 33.14 1.42 -13.09
CA THR A 1039 32.45 2.54 -13.76
C THR A 1039 32.00 3.60 -12.76
N CYS A 1040 31.59 3.20 -11.55
CA CYS A 1040 31.35 4.11 -10.42
C CYS A 1040 32.60 4.93 -10.10
N TYR A 1041 33.77 4.27 -9.99
CA TYR A 1041 35.04 4.96 -9.79
C TYR A 1041 35.35 5.97 -10.90
N LEU A 1042 35.15 5.60 -12.18
CA LEU A 1042 35.36 6.51 -13.31
C LEU A 1042 34.41 7.72 -13.30
N ILE A 1043 33.15 7.52 -12.89
CA ILE A 1043 32.18 8.61 -12.73
C ILE A 1043 32.63 9.58 -11.62
N ILE A 1044 33.02 9.05 -10.46
CA ILE A 1044 33.52 9.86 -9.33
C ILE A 1044 34.78 10.64 -9.73
N GLN A 1045 35.72 10.01 -10.45
CA GLN A 1045 36.91 10.70 -10.99
C GLN A 1045 36.53 11.81 -11.97
N GLY A 1046 35.50 11.59 -12.81
CA GLY A 1046 34.91 12.62 -13.66
C GLY A 1046 34.43 13.82 -12.86
N PHE A 1047 33.67 13.60 -11.78
CA PHE A 1047 33.20 14.68 -10.91
C PHE A 1047 34.36 15.43 -10.24
N GLN A 1048 35.34 14.71 -9.69
CA GLN A 1048 36.52 15.30 -9.04
C GLN A 1048 37.37 16.13 -10.00
N ARG A 1049 37.48 15.71 -11.27
CA ARG A 1049 38.20 16.46 -12.31
C ARG A 1049 37.53 17.81 -12.59
N VAL A 1050 36.20 17.83 -12.68
CA VAL A 1050 35.44 19.08 -12.88
C VAL A 1050 35.50 19.97 -11.63
N HIS A 1051 35.38 19.38 -10.43
CA HIS A 1051 35.52 20.12 -9.18
C HIS A 1051 36.85 20.89 -9.11
N LYS A 1052 37.97 20.25 -9.50
CA LYS A 1052 39.29 20.91 -9.60
C LYS A 1052 39.35 22.04 -10.63
N ILE A 1053 38.56 21.98 -11.70
CA ILE A 1053 38.49 23.04 -12.71
C ILE A 1053 37.75 24.25 -12.14
N ILE A 1054 36.63 24.01 -11.45
CA ILE A 1054 35.85 25.05 -10.77
C ILE A 1054 36.70 25.77 -9.70
N GLU A 1055 37.53 25.04 -8.95
CA GLU A 1055 38.47 25.61 -7.95
C GLU A 1055 39.50 26.59 -8.52
N LYS A 1056 39.78 26.57 -9.84
CA LYS A 1056 40.72 27.51 -10.48
C LYS A 1056 40.17 28.95 -10.55
N LYS A 1057 38.90 29.18 -10.22
CA LYS A 1057 38.24 30.50 -10.17
C LYS A 1057 38.42 31.33 -11.45
N LEU A 1058 38.25 30.71 -12.62
CA LEU A 1058 38.16 31.43 -13.89
C LEU A 1058 36.81 32.18 -13.98
N LYS A 1059 36.61 32.98 -15.04
CA LYS A 1059 35.29 33.54 -15.34
C LYS A 1059 34.26 32.41 -15.52
N TYR A 1060 33.01 32.65 -15.15
CA TYR A 1060 31.94 31.64 -15.18
C TYR A 1060 31.80 30.99 -16.55
N GLU A 1061 31.67 31.78 -17.63
CA GLU A 1061 31.60 31.27 -19.01
C GLU A 1061 32.81 30.42 -19.40
N ASP A 1062 34.02 30.89 -19.13
CA ASP A 1062 35.24 30.20 -19.55
C ASP A 1062 35.38 28.85 -18.85
N THR A 1063 34.97 28.79 -17.58
CA THR A 1063 34.91 27.54 -16.80
C THR A 1063 33.90 26.57 -17.40
N LEU A 1064 32.69 27.04 -17.73
CA LEU A 1064 31.65 26.21 -18.37
C LEU A 1064 32.12 25.67 -19.73
N LYS A 1065 32.85 26.48 -20.52
CA LYS A 1065 33.47 26.04 -21.79
C LYS A 1065 34.54 24.98 -21.55
N GLU A 1066 35.44 25.18 -20.58
CA GLU A 1066 36.48 24.21 -20.23
C GLU A 1066 35.86 22.87 -19.82
N ILE A 1067 34.76 22.89 -19.06
CA ILE A 1067 34.02 21.69 -18.65
C ILE A 1067 33.45 20.94 -19.87
N LEU A 1068 32.76 21.64 -20.79
CA LEU A 1068 32.18 21.00 -21.98
C LEU A 1068 33.23 20.47 -22.96
N GLN A 1069 34.43 21.06 -22.98
CA GLN A 1069 35.56 20.61 -23.80
C GLN A 1069 36.33 19.43 -23.18
N LEU A 1070 35.97 19.00 -21.98
CA LEU A 1070 36.56 17.82 -21.38
C LEU A 1070 36.25 16.58 -22.23
N SER A 1071 37.30 15.82 -22.48
CA SER A 1071 37.21 14.46 -22.99
C SER A 1071 37.97 13.53 -22.06
N ASN A 1072 37.48 12.30 -21.95
CA ASN A 1072 38.31 11.20 -21.48
C ASN A 1072 38.91 10.50 -22.70
N HIS A 1073 40.21 10.24 -22.63
CA HIS A 1073 40.81 9.32 -23.56
C HIS A 1073 40.45 7.90 -23.12
N PHE A 1074 39.66 7.20 -23.93
CA PHE A 1074 39.67 5.75 -23.89
C PHE A 1074 40.79 5.25 -24.81
N PRO A 1075 41.67 4.35 -24.33
CA PRO A 1075 41.77 3.85 -22.96
C PRO A 1075 42.44 4.85 -22.00
N ASP A 1076 42.12 4.76 -20.70
CA ASP A 1076 42.82 5.49 -19.65
C ASP A 1076 44.28 4.99 -19.51
N LYS A 1077 45.16 5.84 -18.94
CA LYS A 1077 46.60 5.52 -18.75
C LYS A 1077 46.83 4.28 -17.91
N THR A 1078 45.88 3.88 -17.08
CA THR A 1078 45.97 2.68 -16.23
C THR A 1078 45.71 1.38 -16.98
N ILE A 1079 45.08 1.44 -18.16
CA ILE A 1079 44.74 0.28 -18.97
C ILE A 1079 45.98 -0.26 -19.69
N GLN A 1080 46.19 -1.58 -19.63
CA GLN A 1080 47.34 -2.26 -20.23
C GLN A 1080 46.94 -3.19 -21.38
N SER A 1081 45.71 -3.70 -21.39
CA SER A 1081 45.19 -4.58 -22.44
C SER A 1081 43.77 -4.22 -22.85
N ILE A 1082 43.40 -4.60 -24.06
CA ILE A 1082 42.10 -4.34 -24.66
C ILE A 1082 41.53 -5.64 -25.24
N LEU A 1083 40.27 -5.92 -24.89
CA LEU A 1083 39.43 -6.87 -25.58
C LEU A 1083 38.62 -6.12 -26.65
N GLN A 1084 38.88 -6.42 -27.92
CA GLN A 1084 38.13 -5.88 -29.04
C GLN A 1084 37.16 -6.95 -29.56
N LEU A 1085 35.86 -6.65 -29.54
CA LEU A 1085 34.80 -7.43 -30.17
C LEU A 1085 34.58 -6.91 -31.59
N THR A 1086 34.45 -7.82 -32.55
CA THR A 1086 34.17 -7.54 -33.95
C THR A 1086 32.85 -8.20 -34.33
N LEU A 1087 31.85 -7.38 -34.65
CA LEU A 1087 30.53 -7.79 -35.11
C LEU A 1087 30.47 -7.63 -36.64
N SER A 1088 30.01 -8.63 -37.37
CA SER A 1088 29.85 -8.56 -38.82
C SER A 1088 28.53 -9.15 -39.31
N GLY A 1089 28.01 -8.62 -40.42
CA GLY A 1089 26.75 -9.04 -41.06
C GLY A 1089 26.71 -8.72 -42.55
N LYS A 1090 25.67 -9.18 -43.26
CA LYS A 1090 25.49 -8.95 -44.71
C LYS A 1090 24.70 -7.67 -45.03
N THR A 1091 23.94 -7.15 -44.07
CA THR A 1091 23.20 -5.90 -44.20
C THR A 1091 23.36 -5.02 -42.96
N ILE A 1092 23.10 -3.71 -43.09
CA ILE A 1092 23.12 -2.77 -41.96
C ILE A 1092 22.04 -3.15 -40.92
N SER A 1093 20.89 -3.64 -41.38
CA SER A 1093 19.80 -4.10 -40.49
C SER A 1093 20.26 -5.30 -39.64
N GLU A 1094 20.88 -6.30 -40.25
CA GLU A 1094 21.47 -7.45 -39.52
C GLU A 1094 22.49 -6.99 -38.47
N LEU A 1095 23.35 -6.05 -38.86
CA LEU A 1095 24.40 -5.53 -37.99
C LEU A 1095 23.84 -4.73 -36.81
N ASN A 1096 22.79 -3.92 -37.03
CA ASN A 1096 22.11 -3.17 -35.98
C ASN A 1096 21.39 -4.11 -34.99
N GLN A 1097 20.76 -5.18 -35.48
CA GLN A 1097 20.20 -6.23 -34.62
C GLN A 1097 21.29 -6.91 -33.78
N TRP A 1098 22.44 -7.24 -34.39
CA TRP A 1098 23.56 -7.87 -33.69
C TRP A 1098 24.18 -6.96 -32.62
N ILE A 1099 24.30 -5.66 -32.91
CA ILE A 1099 24.69 -4.64 -31.94
C ILE A 1099 23.70 -4.57 -30.78
N GLY A 1100 22.39 -4.52 -31.06
CA GLY A 1100 21.35 -4.49 -30.03
C GLY A 1100 21.42 -5.73 -29.13
N TYR A 1101 21.61 -6.91 -29.73
CA TYR A 1101 21.75 -8.16 -29.01
C TYR A 1101 22.98 -8.18 -28.09
N MET A 1102 24.13 -7.68 -28.57
CA MET A 1102 25.34 -7.52 -27.76
C MET A 1102 25.11 -6.55 -26.60
N LYS A 1103 24.55 -5.37 -26.88
CA LYS A 1103 24.25 -4.33 -25.88
C LYS A 1103 23.42 -4.89 -24.72
N SER A 1104 22.37 -5.67 -25.02
CA SER A 1104 21.50 -6.26 -23.98
C SER A 1104 22.18 -7.24 -23.02
N ARG A 1105 23.37 -7.77 -23.36
CA ARG A 1105 24.12 -8.75 -22.57
C ARG A 1105 25.39 -8.18 -21.96
N LEU A 1106 25.81 -7.00 -22.42
CA LEU A 1106 27.08 -6.40 -22.07
C LEU A 1106 27.17 -6.13 -20.56
N ALA A 1107 26.12 -5.57 -19.96
CA ALA A 1107 26.10 -5.27 -18.53
C ALA A 1107 26.38 -6.50 -17.66
N HIS A 1108 25.81 -7.67 -18.00
CA HIS A 1108 26.09 -8.91 -17.27
C HIS A 1108 27.55 -9.36 -17.44
N PHE A 1109 28.09 -9.28 -18.66
CA PHE A 1109 29.49 -9.61 -18.91
C PHE A 1109 30.45 -8.72 -18.12
N LEU A 1110 30.20 -7.40 -18.10
CA LEU A 1110 30.99 -6.44 -17.33
C LEU A 1110 30.94 -6.74 -15.83
N ASN A 1111 29.76 -7.06 -15.31
CA ASN A 1111 29.59 -7.45 -13.91
C ASN A 1111 30.34 -8.75 -13.58
N GLY A 1112 30.31 -9.76 -14.45
CA GLY A 1112 31.10 -10.98 -14.30
C GLY A 1112 32.61 -10.71 -14.29
N CYS A 1113 33.10 -9.82 -15.16
CA CYS A 1113 34.50 -9.40 -15.14
C CYS A 1113 34.90 -8.71 -13.82
N GLN A 1114 34.02 -7.90 -13.23
CA GLN A 1114 34.29 -7.23 -11.96
C GLN A 1114 34.20 -8.20 -10.77
N VAL A 1115 33.05 -8.87 -10.61
CA VAL A 1115 32.70 -9.63 -9.40
C VAL A 1115 33.35 -11.02 -9.40
N GLU A 1116 33.29 -11.74 -10.51
CA GLU A 1116 33.81 -13.12 -10.58
C GLU A 1116 35.31 -13.16 -10.89
N CYS A 1117 35.81 -12.17 -11.65
CA CYS A 1117 37.22 -12.14 -12.06
C CYS A 1117 38.07 -11.14 -11.28
N ASN A 1118 37.48 -10.27 -10.45
CA ASN A 1118 38.18 -9.21 -9.73
C ASN A 1118 39.04 -8.32 -10.65
N LEU A 1119 38.50 -7.94 -11.81
CA LEU A 1119 39.19 -7.11 -12.80
C LEU A 1119 38.64 -5.69 -12.79
N PHE A 1120 39.53 -4.70 -12.88
CA PHE A 1120 39.12 -3.34 -13.21
C PHE A 1120 38.81 -3.22 -14.70
N VAL A 1121 37.63 -2.71 -15.04
CA VAL A 1121 37.09 -2.65 -16.40
C VAL A 1121 36.77 -1.22 -16.80
N GLN A 1122 37.29 -0.78 -17.95
CA GLN A 1122 36.88 0.46 -18.58
C GLN A 1122 36.15 0.15 -19.89
N THR A 1123 34.95 0.70 -20.06
CA THR A 1123 34.16 0.52 -21.28
C THR A 1123 34.22 1.74 -22.16
N GLN A 1124 34.24 1.51 -23.48
CA GLN A 1124 33.96 2.53 -24.47
C GLN A 1124 32.44 2.72 -24.59
N ASN A 1125 31.95 3.95 -24.68
CA ASN A 1125 30.51 4.23 -24.82
C ASN A 1125 30.06 4.36 -26.30
N ASN A 1126 30.96 4.14 -27.25
CA ASN A 1126 30.71 4.22 -28.68
C ASN A 1126 31.20 2.96 -29.39
N ILE A 1127 30.51 2.60 -30.48
CA ILE A 1127 30.90 1.50 -31.37
C ILE A 1127 31.64 2.10 -32.55
N GLU A 1128 32.88 1.67 -32.77
CA GLU A 1128 33.73 2.20 -33.82
C GLU A 1128 33.37 1.58 -35.19
N ILE A 1129 33.35 2.45 -36.20
CA ILE A 1129 33.16 2.08 -37.60
C ILE A 1129 34.51 2.25 -38.30
N ARG A 1130 35.14 1.13 -38.70
CA ARG A 1130 36.41 1.15 -39.43
C ARG A 1130 36.17 0.53 -40.82
N LYS A 1131 36.23 1.35 -41.89
CA LYS A 1131 36.01 1.04 -43.33
C LYS A 1131 34.55 0.80 -43.78
N GLN A 1132 34.32 0.89 -45.11
CA GLN A 1132 33.05 0.63 -45.84
C GLN A 1132 32.52 -0.82 -45.72
N ASN A 1133 33.13 -1.66 -44.88
CA ASN A 1133 32.67 -3.02 -44.62
C ASN A 1133 31.58 -3.02 -43.54
N LEU A 1134 30.70 -4.02 -43.61
CA LEU A 1134 29.65 -4.29 -42.63
C LEU A 1134 30.22 -4.91 -41.33
N GLU A 1135 31.27 -4.29 -40.79
CA GLU A 1135 31.91 -4.67 -39.52
C GLU A 1135 31.83 -3.52 -38.52
N ARG A 1136 31.70 -3.86 -37.23
CA ARG A 1136 31.60 -2.91 -36.12
C ARG A 1136 32.48 -3.39 -34.97
N PHE A 1137 33.19 -2.46 -34.35
CA PHE A 1137 34.18 -2.76 -33.33
C PHE A 1137 33.76 -2.18 -31.99
N TYR A 1138 33.83 -2.99 -30.94
CA TYR A 1138 33.58 -2.57 -29.57
C TYR A 1138 34.77 -2.93 -28.67
N SER A 1139 35.32 -1.97 -27.94
CA SER A 1139 36.54 -2.17 -27.14
C SER A 1139 36.26 -2.08 -25.65
N ILE A 1140 36.87 -2.99 -24.88
CA ILE A 1140 36.83 -3.03 -23.41
C ILE A 1140 38.26 -3.07 -22.90
N GLY A 1141 38.62 -2.14 -22.01
CA GLY A 1141 39.96 -2.00 -21.45
C GLY A 1141 40.09 -2.67 -20.09
N PHE A 1142 41.25 -3.27 -19.84
CA PHE A 1142 41.61 -3.89 -18.56
C PHE A 1142 42.97 -3.38 -18.04
N GLN A 1143 43.09 -3.23 -16.72
CA GLN A 1143 44.35 -2.83 -16.09
C GLN A 1143 45.44 -3.93 -16.12
N LEU A 1144 45.05 -5.20 -16.27
CA LEU A 1144 46.00 -6.30 -16.40
C LEU A 1144 46.67 -6.33 -17.77
N ASN A 1145 47.93 -6.75 -17.80
CA ASN A 1145 48.64 -7.05 -19.03
C ASN A 1145 47.99 -8.22 -19.80
N GLU A 1146 48.01 -8.15 -21.13
CA GLU A 1146 47.52 -9.17 -22.06
C GLU A 1146 48.01 -10.60 -21.72
N GLN A 1147 49.28 -10.76 -21.33
CA GLN A 1147 49.86 -12.07 -21.02
C GLN A 1147 49.29 -12.69 -19.73
N ILE A 1148 48.90 -11.84 -18.78
CA ILE A 1148 48.30 -12.28 -17.51
C ILE A 1148 46.83 -12.57 -17.74
N LEU A 1149 46.13 -11.65 -18.42
CA LEU A 1149 44.71 -11.80 -18.73
C LEU A 1149 44.43 -13.00 -19.64
N SER A 1150 45.32 -13.30 -20.59
CA SER A 1150 45.24 -14.50 -21.44
C SER A 1150 45.41 -15.83 -20.69
N ARG A 1151 45.87 -15.80 -19.43
CA ARG A 1151 45.98 -16.98 -18.55
C ARG A 1151 44.89 -17.00 -17.47
N HIS A 1152 44.03 -15.97 -17.42
CA HIS A 1152 43.01 -15.81 -16.39
C HIS A 1152 41.79 -16.71 -16.67
N ARG A 1153 41.72 -17.87 -16.01
CA ARG A 1153 40.70 -18.91 -16.29
C ARG A 1153 39.26 -18.40 -16.14
N GLN A 1154 38.94 -17.73 -15.04
CA GLN A 1154 37.60 -17.15 -14.81
C GLN A 1154 37.21 -16.14 -15.89
N PHE A 1155 38.16 -15.37 -16.41
CA PHE A 1155 37.86 -14.37 -17.44
C PHE A 1155 37.43 -15.04 -18.75
N TYR A 1156 38.12 -16.10 -19.17
CA TYR A 1156 37.71 -16.89 -20.33
C TYR A 1156 36.38 -17.62 -20.11
N TYR A 1157 36.08 -18.04 -18.88
CA TYR A 1157 34.77 -18.59 -18.56
C TYR A 1157 33.67 -17.54 -18.82
N CYS A 1158 33.76 -16.35 -18.21
CA CYS A 1158 32.79 -15.28 -18.45
C CYS A 1158 32.71 -14.87 -19.93
N LEU A 1159 33.86 -14.77 -20.62
CA LEU A 1159 33.91 -14.42 -22.04
C LEU A 1159 33.26 -15.49 -22.93
N ASN A 1160 33.53 -16.77 -22.68
CA ASN A 1160 32.92 -17.87 -23.43
C ASN A 1160 31.41 -17.93 -23.18
N THR A 1161 30.97 -17.80 -21.92
CA THR A 1161 29.53 -17.73 -21.59
C THR A 1161 28.85 -16.57 -22.31
N PHE A 1162 29.49 -15.39 -22.37
CA PHE A 1162 28.97 -14.26 -23.14
C PHE A 1162 28.89 -14.56 -24.64
N LEU A 1163 29.92 -15.16 -25.24
CA LEU A 1163 29.97 -15.50 -26.67
C LEU A 1163 29.00 -16.63 -27.04
N GLU A 1164 28.81 -17.61 -26.17
CA GLU A 1164 27.87 -18.74 -26.36
C GLU A 1164 26.43 -18.23 -26.54
N GLN A 1165 26.04 -17.15 -25.88
CA GLN A 1165 24.70 -16.56 -26.06
C GLN A 1165 24.44 -16.13 -27.50
N PHE A 1166 25.47 -15.69 -28.24
CA PHE A 1166 25.34 -15.37 -29.66
C PHE A 1166 25.16 -16.61 -30.52
N THR A 1167 25.59 -17.79 -30.05
CA THR A 1167 25.41 -19.03 -30.80
C THR A 1167 23.99 -19.58 -30.74
N ILE A 1168 23.28 -19.34 -29.62
CA ILE A 1168 21.94 -19.88 -29.30
C ILE A 1168 20.82 -18.86 -29.66
N CYS A 1169 21.17 -17.70 -30.21
CA CYS A 1169 20.22 -16.66 -30.59
C CYS A 1169 19.25 -17.12 -31.69
N SER A 1170 17.95 -16.99 -31.46
CA SER A 1170 16.87 -17.50 -32.32
C SER A 1170 16.77 -16.84 -33.70
N PHE A 1171 17.16 -15.56 -33.82
CA PHE A 1171 17.10 -14.80 -35.09
C PHE A 1171 18.46 -14.72 -35.82
N ARG A 1172 19.47 -15.47 -35.37
CA ARG A 1172 20.80 -15.46 -35.97
C ARG A 1172 20.76 -16.00 -37.40
N SER A 1173 21.25 -15.22 -38.35
CA SER A 1173 21.55 -15.71 -39.71
C SER A 1173 22.98 -16.25 -39.82
N GLU A 1174 23.26 -17.08 -40.83
CA GLU A 1174 24.61 -17.59 -41.10
C GLU A 1174 25.64 -16.48 -41.41
N THR A 1175 25.15 -15.32 -41.85
CA THR A 1175 25.95 -14.14 -42.17
C THR A 1175 26.36 -13.34 -40.94
N MET A 1176 25.65 -13.49 -39.81
CA MET A 1176 25.95 -12.82 -38.55
C MET A 1176 27.09 -13.54 -37.81
N LYS A 1177 28.21 -12.84 -37.61
CA LYS A 1177 29.38 -13.36 -36.89
C LYS A 1177 29.81 -12.39 -35.79
N ILE A 1178 30.29 -12.97 -34.70
CA ILE A 1178 31.01 -12.27 -33.64
C ILE A 1178 32.37 -12.93 -33.46
N SER A 1179 33.43 -12.13 -33.40
CA SER A 1179 34.77 -12.59 -33.03
C SER A 1179 35.37 -11.63 -32.02
N TYR A 1180 36.39 -12.07 -31.30
CA TYR A 1180 37.10 -11.24 -30.34
C TYR A 1180 38.61 -11.31 -30.56
N LYS A 1181 39.31 -10.27 -30.14
CA LYS A 1181 40.76 -10.21 -30.11
C LYS A 1181 41.22 -9.53 -28.84
N LEU A 1182 42.05 -10.22 -28.06
CA LEU A 1182 42.75 -9.65 -26.92
C LEU A 1182 44.12 -9.13 -27.38
N MET A 1183 44.48 -7.91 -26.98
CA MET A 1183 45.72 -7.27 -27.44
C MET A 1183 46.27 -6.28 -26.41
N SER A 1184 47.58 -6.05 -26.45
CA SER A 1184 48.24 -4.97 -25.73
C SER A 1184 47.77 -3.60 -26.21
N ILE A 1185 47.84 -2.59 -25.34
CA ILE A 1185 47.50 -1.21 -25.69
C ILE A 1185 48.35 -0.68 -26.86
N HIS A 1186 49.61 -1.10 -26.96
CA HIS A 1186 50.53 -0.73 -28.03
C HIS A 1186 50.08 -1.28 -29.38
N ASP A 1187 49.67 -2.56 -29.41
CA ASP A 1187 49.19 -3.19 -30.64
C ASP A 1187 47.81 -2.66 -31.06
N TRP A 1188 46.92 -2.36 -30.11
CA TRP A 1188 45.64 -1.72 -30.39
C TRP A 1188 45.81 -0.33 -31.04
N ASN A 1189 46.69 0.51 -30.49
CA ASN A 1189 47.01 1.81 -31.07
C ASN A 1189 47.62 1.67 -32.48
N ARG A 1190 48.50 0.70 -32.68
CA ARG A 1190 49.09 0.41 -33.99
C ARG A 1190 48.05 -0.03 -35.01
N GLU A 1191 47.05 -0.82 -34.61
CA GLU A 1191 45.96 -1.23 -35.51
C GLU A 1191 45.04 -0.08 -35.86
N ARG A 1192 44.69 0.79 -34.91
CA ARG A 1192 43.91 2.02 -35.19
C ARG A 1192 44.59 2.96 -36.17
N MET A 1193 45.92 3.07 -36.11
CA MET A 1193 46.68 3.93 -37.03
C MET A 1193 46.81 3.35 -38.44
N LYS A 1194 46.56 2.04 -38.63
CA LYS A 1194 46.60 1.36 -39.93
C LYS A 1194 45.26 1.33 -40.67
N THR A 1195 44.17 1.58 -39.96
CA THR A 1195 42.78 1.60 -40.46
C THR A 1195 42.29 3.01 -40.65
#